data_AF-A0A8T3W5L2-F1
#
_entry.id   AF-A0A8T3W5L2-F1
#
_cell.length_a   1.000
_cell.length_b   1.000
_cell.length_c   1.000
_cell.angle_alpha   90.00
_cell.angle_beta   90.00
_cell.angle_gamma   90.00
#
_symmetry.space_group_name_H-M   'P 1'
#
loop_
_entity.id
_entity.type
_entity.pdbx_description
1 polymer ?
#
loop_
_entity_poly.entity_id
_entity_poly.type
_entity_poly.pdbx_seq_one_letter_code
_entity_poly.pdbx_strand_id
1 'polypeptide(L)'
;MKALILAGGFGTRLKSITGEEIPKPMAAIAGKPFLEHQINFLKNNGINEIVLAIHYKANKIKSYFGSGLRWGVNITYCEEEIPLGTAGAIKNAERYMEDTFIIMNGDSYAPINLDEFIKFHKSRNSFCTLCLAKINIETLDYGSVIVDNDYITKFCEKEEIGSNLINGGIYIVEPGIFQYIPKDREISLEKEIFPNLSRIRLLKGYIHDGYFMDIGKPETYKKFKSDVLSTIFLKQEASIIDAIERMNKNEINLILIVDDDNKLLGVLTDRIIKRFIINGGDIRGKITQAMITDPVIANVNDEDGINKLLSSGINSLPVVDENKRVVDIRFRLEKMYEESYPIIRGKSPLRISFGGGGTDLPYFFEKYGGAVINATIDKYCYATIVKRADKKIIIDSDLTPEEDIFVSSIEELVYDNRFDLVKAIIKIIRPSFGFELYLHNDVPPGRGLGSSASLAVLLINMLGNIQGVNYSDEKIAEIAYRAEREELKIRGGWQDQYAAIGGGFNFMEFDQDKRIIYPLRLKEDVIHELNSRLILCYIGKDHNSGEVHGDNWEKTFKENEEEVSMRLRIIKENALKIKDALLTNRLDEIGKLLHESWENKKKLGRNISNLHIDEMYEIGLNSGAIGGKLLGAGSGGYLLFFHQPQRRNQLINSIKKNSGEILNFNFESLGTRIWNVKQ
;
A
#
# COMPACT_ATOMS: atom_id res chain seq x y z
N MET A 1 4.29 -28.99 -1.87
CA MET A 1 4.46 -29.35 -0.45
C MET A 1 4.44 -28.07 0.34
N LYS A 2 3.69 -28.01 1.45
CA LYS A 2 3.62 -26.83 2.33
C LYS A 2 4.55 -27.00 3.53
N ALA A 3 4.89 -25.90 4.19
CA ALA A 3 5.59 -25.91 5.47
C ALA A 3 4.75 -25.23 6.57
N LEU A 4 4.81 -25.75 7.78
CA LEU A 4 4.26 -25.17 9.00
C LEU A 4 5.41 -24.74 9.91
N ILE A 5 5.47 -23.47 10.31
CA ILE A 5 6.45 -23.00 11.31
C ILE A 5 5.73 -22.71 12.63
N LEU A 6 6.21 -23.31 13.71
CA LEU A 6 5.69 -23.14 15.06
C LEU A 6 6.31 -21.90 15.71
N ALA A 7 5.68 -20.74 15.53
CA ALA A 7 6.17 -19.42 15.92
C ALA A 7 5.37 -18.78 17.08
N GLY A 8 4.57 -19.56 17.82
CA GLY A 8 3.68 -19.07 18.88
C GLY A 8 4.29 -18.91 20.28
N GLY A 9 5.52 -19.39 20.50
CA GLY A 9 6.12 -19.46 21.84
C GLY A 9 6.45 -18.11 22.49
N PHE A 10 6.26 -18.03 23.83
CA PHE A 10 6.53 -16.81 24.63
C PHE A 10 8.01 -16.39 24.71
N GLY A 11 8.95 -17.31 24.43
CA GLY A 11 10.38 -16.97 24.40
C GLY A 11 10.97 -16.47 25.72
N THR A 12 10.43 -16.90 26.87
CA THR A 12 10.73 -16.33 28.21
C THR A 12 12.22 -16.25 28.56
N ARG A 13 13.02 -17.22 28.13
CA ARG A 13 14.47 -17.29 28.37
C ARG A 13 15.29 -16.30 27.54
N LEU A 14 14.78 -15.86 26.39
CA LEU A 14 15.45 -14.91 25.49
C LEU A 14 15.03 -13.45 25.77
N LYS A 15 14.11 -13.21 26.71
CA LYS A 15 13.61 -11.88 27.07
C LYS A 15 14.72 -10.89 27.48
N SER A 16 15.84 -11.38 28.03
CA SER A 16 17.00 -10.53 28.35
C SER A 16 17.66 -9.91 27.10
N ILE A 17 17.45 -10.49 25.93
CA ILE A 17 17.96 -10.00 24.64
C ILE A 17 16.85 -9.27 23.86
N THR A 18 15.65 -9.83 23.81
CA THR A 18 14.55 -9.30 22.98
C THR A 18 13.71 -8.23 23.69
N GLY A 19 13.92 -8.05 25.00
CA GLY A 19 13.01 -7.29 25.85
C GLY A 19 11.62 -7.93 25.93
N GLU A 20 10.66 -7.22 26.50
CA GLU A 20 9.26 -7.65 26.52
C GLU A 20 8.59 -7.46 25.16
N GLU A 21 9.11 -6.53 24.34
CA GLU A 21 8.45 -6.06 23.13
C GLU A 21 8.63 -6.94 21.90
N ILE A 22 9.72 -7.68 21.77
CA ILE A 22 10.02 -8.44 20.55
C ILE A 22 9.75 -9.93 20.81
N PRO A 23 8.85 -10.60 20.06
CA PRO A 23 8.67 -12.04 20.20
C PRO A 23 9.91 -12.79 19.71
N LYS A 24 10.19 -13.98 20.26
CA LYS A 24 11.42 -14.75 19.96
C LYS A 24 11.69 -14.97 18.47
N PRO A 25 10.69 -15.34 17.62
CA PRO A 25 10.91 -15.48 16.18
C PRO A 25 11.35 -14.16 15.49
N MET A 26 11.11 -13.02 16.14
CA MET A 26 11.50 -11.69 15.68
C MET A 26 12.86 -11.21 16.22
N ALA A 27 13.58 -12.04 16.98
CA ALA A 27 14.90 -11.69 17.49
C ALA A 27 15.88 -11.42 16.32
N ALA A 28 16.56 -10.26 16.37
CA ALA A 28 17.33 -9.73 15.26
C ALA A 28 18.73 -10.34 15.14
N ILE A 29 18.95 -11.14 14.10
CA ILE A 29 20.23 -11.79 13.79
C ILE A 29 20.79 -11.22 12.49
N ALA A 30 21.96 -10.58 12.60
CA ALA A 30 22.61 -9.88 11.49
C ALA A 30 21.62 -8.98 10.75
N GLY A 31 20.83 -8.23 11.52
CA GLY A 31 19.85 -7.28 11.00
C GLY A 31 18.57 -7.85 10.40
N LYS A 32 18.32 -9.17 10.47
CA LYS A 32 17.05 -9.82 10.06
C LYS A 32 16.42 -10.61 11.22
N PRO A 33 15.09 -10.69 11.35
CA PRO A 33 14.42 -11.62 12.27
C PRO A 33 14.86 -13.08 12.09
N PHE A 34 14.95 -13.85 13.18
CA PHE A 34 15.22 -15.30 13.10
C PHE A 34 14.27 -16.02 12.13
N LEU A 35 12.97 -15.71 12.19
CA LEU A 35 11.96 -16.31 11.33
C LEU A 35 12.20 -16.03 9.84
N GLU A 36 12.84 -14.90 9.51
CA GLU A 36 13.20 -14.60 8.13
C GLU A 36 14.29 -15.56 7.60
N HIS A 37 15.23 -15.96 8.44
CA HIS A 37 16.23 -16.98 8.06
C HIS A 37 15.57 -18.34 7.76
N GLN A 38 14.53 -18.71 8.52
CA GLN A 38 13.78 -19.95 8.27
C GLN A 38 12.94 -19.87 6.98
N ILE A 39 12.29 -18.73 6.72
CA ILE A 39 11.53 -18.50 5.48
C ILE A 39 12.46 -18.55 4.25
N ASN A 40 13.62 -17.89 4.31
CA ASN A 40 14.61 -17.94 3.22
C ASN A 40 15.16 -19.35 3.02
N PHE A 41 15.37 -20.12 4.09
CA PHE A 41 15.76 -21.53 3.98
C PHE A 41 14.70 -22.34 3.20
N LEU A 42 13.42 -22.19 3.52
CA LEU A 42 12.33 -22.87 2.81
C LEU A 42 12.23 -22.44 1.34
N LYS A 43 12.23 -21.14 1.08
CA LYS A 43 12.22 -20.53 -0.27
C LYS A 43 13.35 -21.09 -1.13
N ASN A 44 14.58 -21.10 -0.62
CA ASN A 44 15.77 -21.55 -1.35
C ASN A 44 15.74 -23.07 -1.65
N ASN A 45 14.92 -23.83 -0.93
CA ASN A 45 14.65 -25.24 -1.20
C ASN A 45 13.32 -25.47 -1.94
N GLY A 46 12.75 -24.44 -2.58
CA GLY A 46 11.57 -24.55 -3.43
C GLY A 46 10.24 -24.70 -2.67
N ILE A 47 10.22 -24.48 -1.35
CA ILE A 47 8.99 -24.47 -0.55
C ILE A 47 8.51 -23.02 -0.41
N ASN A 48 7.48 -22.67 -1.18
CA ASN A 48 6.93 -21.32 -1.26
C ASN A 48 5.59 -21.15 -0.53
N GLU A 49 4.93 -22.23 -0.12
CA GLU A 49 3.67 -22.18 0.64
C GLU A 49 3.94 -22.42 2.13
N ILE A 50 3.83 -21.38 2.95
CA ILE A 50 4.21 -21.40 4.37
C ILE A 50 3.00 -21.03 5.23
N VAL A 51 2.75 -21.82 6.27
CA VAL A 51 1.78 -21.54 7.32
C VAL A 51 2.54 -21.20 8.60
N LEU A 52 2.22 -20.08 9.23
CA LEU A 52 2.81 -19.67 10.50
C LEU A 52 1.80 -19.88 11.62
N ALA A 53 2.10 -20.80 12.54
CA ALA A 53 1.34 -20.94 13.78
C ALA A 53 1.83 -19.90 14.79
N ILE A 54 0.99 -18.92 15.11
CA ILE A 54 1.37 -17.73 15.89
C ILE A 54 0.40 -17.48 17.05
N HIS A 55 0.91 -16.86 18.11
CA HIS A 55 0.13 -16.49 19.28
C HIS A 55 0.73 -15.23 19.92
N TYR A 56 1.84 -15.38 20.65
CA TYR A 56 2.46 -14.28 21.38
C TYR A 56 2.91 -13.14 20.44
N LYS A 57 2.30 -11.96 20.60
CA LYS A 57 2.55 -10.76 19.77
C LYS A 57 2.42 -11.03 18.26
N ALA A 58 1.45 -11.86 17.89
CA ALA A 58 1.08 -12.22 16.51
C ALA A 58 1.09 -11.02 15.54
N ASN A 59 0.53 -9.88 15.96
CA ASN A 59 0.50 -8.65 15.15
C ASN A 59 1.89 -8.18 14.69
N LYS A 60 2.94 -8.32 15.50
CA LYS A 60 4.31 -7.93 15.08
C LYS A 60 4.85 -8.84 13.98
N ILE A 61 4.54 -10.13 14.04
CA ILE A 61 4.91 -11.10 13.01
C ILE A 61 4.10 -10.82 11.73
N LYS A 62 2.79 -10.57 11.84
CA LYS A 62 1.92 -10.23 10.70
C LYS A 62 2.36 -8.95 10.00
N SER A 63 2.56 -7.86 10.76
CA SER A 63 2.99 -6.58 10.19
C SER A 63 4.37 -6.65 9.54
N TYR A 64 5.27 -7.49 10.05
CA TYR A 64 6.57 -7.69 9.41
C TYR A 64 6.46 -8.60 8.17
N PHE A 65 5.84 -9.78 8.27
CA PHE A 65 5.90 -10.75 7.17
C PHE A 65 4.80 -10.57 6.10
N GLY A 66 3.70 -9.89 6.39
CA GLY A 66 2.61 -9.65 5.44
C GLY A 66 2.15 -10.92 4.73
N SER A 67 1.92 -10.86 3.41
CA SER A 67 1.60 -12.05 2.62
C SER A 67 2.80 -12.96 2.33
N GLY A 68 4.03 -12.59 2.73
CA GLY A 68 5.26 -13.29 2.38
C GLY A 68 5.82 -12.97 1.00
N LEU A 69 5.06 -12.26 0.15
CA LEU A 69 5.43 -12.01 -1.26
C LEU A 69 6.78 -11.30 -1.42
N ARG A 70 7.19 -10.48 -0.45
CA ARG A 70 8.52 -9.86 -0.38
C ARG A 70 9.66 -10.88 -0.52
N TRP A 71 9.50 -12.08 0.03
CA TRP A 71 10.50 -13.14 -0.01
C TRP A 71 10.24 -14.17 -1.11
N GLY A 72 9.24 -13.95 -1.97
CA GLY A 72 8.83 -14.89 -3.02
C GLY A 72 8.08 -16.12 -2.49
N VAL A 73 7.43 -16.00 -1.33
CA VAL A 73 6.63 -17.04 -0.69
C VAL A 73 5.21 -16.54 -0.42
N ASN A 74 4.27 -17.45 -0.20
CA ASN A 74 2.91 -17.18 0.27
C ASN A 74 2.82 -17.60 1.74
N ILE A 75 2.47 -16.65 2.61
CA ILE A 75 2.33 -16.87 4.06
C ILE A 75 0.85 -16.87 4.44
N THR A 76 0.41 -17.95 5.07
CA THR A 76 -0.88 -18.06 5.74
C THR A 76 -0.68 -18.05 7.25
N TYR A 77 -1.53 -17.32 7.97
CA TYR A 77 -1.43 -17.22 9.43
C TYR A 77 -2.47 -18.10 10.12
N CYS A 78 -1.99 -18.95 11.03
CA CYS A 78 -2.82 -19.74 11.93
C CYS A 78 -2.65 -19.18 13.35
N GLU A 79 -3.58 -18.32 13.78
CA GLU A 79 -3.51 -17.70 15.10
C GLU A 79 -4.22 -18.55 16.14
N GLU A 80 -3.60 -18.69 17.31
CA GLU A 80 -4.19 -19.33 18.48
C GLU A 80 -4.71 -18.27 19.45
N GLU A 81 -5.92 -18.44 19.98
CA GLU A 81 -6.44 -17.56 21.04
C GLU A 81 -5.79 -17.84 22.40
N ILE A 82 -5.45 -19.11 22.65
CA ILE A 82 -4.84 -19.63 23.87
C ILE A 82 -3.67 -20.52 23.43
N PRO A 83 -2.51 -20.49 24.10
CA PRO A 83 -1.38 -21.34 23.71
C PRO A 83 -1.75 -22.83 23.81
N LEU A 84 -1.77 -23.53 22.67
CA LEU A 84 -2.18 -24.95 22.59
C LEU A 84 -0.99 -25.93 22.67
N GLY A 85 0.22 -25.43 22.89
CA GLY A 85 1.44 -26.24 22.81
C GLY A 85 1.82 -26.63 21.38
N THR A 86 2.96 -27.29 21.19
CA THR A 86 3.52 -27.58 19.85
C THR A 86 2.62 -28.48 19.00
N ALA A 87 2.01 -29.51 19.59
CA ALA A 87 1.08 -30.38 18.86
C ALA A 87 -0.29 -29.74 18.67
N GLY A 88 -0.77 -28.95 19.64
CA GLY A 88 -2.05 -28.25 19.51
C GLY A 88 -2.00 -27.18 18.40
N ALA A 89 -0.87 -26.48 18.26
CA ALA A 89 -0.58 -25.58 17.15
C ALA A 89 -0.68 -26.27 15.78
N ILE A 90 -0.13 -27.49 15.68
CA ILE A 90 -0.22 -28.32 14.48
C ILE A 90 -1.68 -28.69 14.20
N LYS A 91 -2.44 -29.10 15.22
CA LYS A 91 -3.85 -29.45 15.07
C LYS A 91 -4.71 -28.25 14.65
N ASN A 92 -4.43 -27.06 15.14
CA ASN A 92 -5.11 -25.83 14.73
C ASN A 92 -4.88 -25.53 13.23
N ALA A 93 -3.70 -25.87 12.70
CA ALA A 93 -3.36 -25.70 11.29
C ALA A 93 -3.91 -26.81 10.35
N GLU A 94 -4.66 -27.79 10.87
CA GLU A 94 -5.19 -28.95 10.10
C GLU A 94 -5.87 -28.54 8.79
N ARG A 95 -6.70 -27.50 8.82
CA ARG A 95 -7.44 -27.01 7.64
C ARG A 95 -6.56 -26.50 6.48
N TYR A 96 -5.27 -26.30 6.71
CA TYR A 96 -4.34 -25.80 5.71
C TYR A 96 -3.45 -26.90 5.11
N MET A 97 -3.47 -28.10 5.69
CA MET A 97 -2.50 -29.17 5.46
C MET A 97 -3.18 -30.44 4.94
N GLU A 98 -3.46 -30.46 3.63
CA GLU A 98 -4.17 -31.57 2.99
C GLU A 98 -3.24 -32.69 2.50
N ASP A 99 -2.01 -32.33 2.11
CA ASP A 99 -0.97 -33.24 1.60
C ASP A 99 0.19 -33.36 2.61
N THR A 100 1.13 -34.28 2.38
CA THR A 100 2.41 -34.37 3.09
C THR A 100 3.05 -32.98 3.24
N PHE A 101 3.42 -32.62 4.46
CA PHE A 101 3.91 -31.28 4.78
C PHE A 101 5.11 -31.30 5.72
N ILE A 102 5.86 -30.20 5.71
CA ILE A 102 7.01 -29.98 6.59
C ILE A 102 6.54 -29.24 7.84
N ILE A 103 7.09 -29.57 8.99
CA ILE A 103 6.94 -28.79 10.22
C ILE A 103 8.34 -28.33 10.67
N MET A 104 8.46 -27.07 11.07
CA MET A 104 9.66 -26.49 11.66
C MET A 104 9.36 -25.86 13.02
N ASN A 105 10.20 -26.12 14.01
CA ASN A 105 10.18 -25.39 15.27
C ASN A 105 10.68 -23.96 15.02
N GLY A 106 9.96 -22.94 15.50
CA GLY A 106 10.29 -21.53 15.28
C GLY A 106 11.54 -21.02 16.03
N ASP A 107 12.30 -21.91 16.64
CA ASP A 107 13.54 -21.61 17.36
C ASP A 107 14.74 -22.45 16.97
N SER A 108 14.54 -23.46 16.12
CA SER A 108 15.58 -24.36 15.67
C SER A 108 15.97 -24.03 14.23
N TYR A 109 17.27 -24.04 13.95
CA TYR A 109 17.79 -23.85 12.61
C TYR A 109 18.75 -24.97 12.25
N ALA A 110 18.37 -25.76 11.25
CA ALA A 110 19.19 -26.80 10.66
C ALA A 110 19.09 -26.69 9.13
N PRO A 111 20.09 -26.10 8.44
CA PRO A 111 20.06 -25.93 6.99
C PRO A 111 20.37 -27.27 6.30
N ILE A 112 19.44 -28.21 6.40
CA ILE A 112 19.54 -29.55 5.81
C ILE A 112 19.36 -29.49 4.29
N ASN A 113 19.84 -30.53 3.59
CA ASN A 113 19.43 -30.77 2.21
C ASN A 113 17.98 -31.27 2.21
N LEU A 114 17.04 -30.37 1.91
CA LEU A 114 15.62 -30.68 2.03
C LEU A 114 15.17 -31.71 0.98
N ASP A 115 15.79 -31.73 -0.19
CA ASP A 115 15.51 -32.72 -1.24
C ASP A 115 15.87 -34.13 -0.80
N GLU A 116 17.03 -34.31 -0.14
CA GLU A 116 17.44 -35.60 0.42
C GLU A 116 16.50 -36.03 1.55
N PHE A 117 16.10 -35.10 2.41
CA PHE A 117 15.15 -35.37 3.49
C PHE A 117 13.79 -35.82 2.98
N ILE A 118 13.26 -35.16 1.94
CA ILE A 118 12.00 -35.53 1.27
C ILE A 118 12.13 -36.89 0.58
N LYS A 119 13.25 -37.16 -0.11
CA LYS A 119 13.51 -38.46 -0.74
C LYS A 119 13.59 -39.59 0.30
N PHE A 120 14.23 -39.35 1.44
CA PHE A 120 14.27 -40.31 2.54
C PHE A 120 12.86 -40.64 3.03
N HIS A 121 12.06 -39.61 3.32
CA HIS A 121 10.68 -39.79 3.81
C HIS A 121 9.85 -40.66 2.85
N LYS A 122 9.87 -40.32 1.55
CA LYS A 122 9.13 -41.03 0.50
C LYS A 122 9.62 -42.45 0.26
N SER A 123 10.93 -42.65 0.10
CA SER A 123 11.52 -43.98 -0.19
C SER A 123 11.34 -44.97 0.95
N ARG A 124 11.18 -44.48 2.19
CA ARG A 124 10.92 -45.30 3.38
C ARG A 124 9.44 -45.44 3.71
N ASN A 125 8.54 -44.88 2.89
CA ASN A 125 7.09 -44.84 3.13
C ASN A 125 6.78 -44.45 4.59
N SER A 126 7.41 -43.36 5.04
CA SER A 126 7.39 -42.97 6.45
C SER A 126 6.09 -42.24 6.77
N PHE A 127 5.49 -42.51 7.92
CA PHE A 127 4.35 -41.72 8.40
C PHE A 127 4.78 -40.36 8.98
N CYS A 128 5.85 -40.38 9.77
CA CYS A 128 6.50 -39.18 10.28
C CYS A 128 8.02 -39.40 10.29
N THR A 129 8.77 -38.44 9.77
CA THR A 129 10.23 -38.44 9.79
C THR A 129 10.75 -37.21 10.53
N LEU A 130 11.61 -37.44 11.52
CA LEU A 130 12.33 -36.41 12.25
C LEU A 130 13.72 -36.22 11.66
N CYS A 131 14.10 -34.96 11.44
CA CYS A 131 15.51 -34.63 11.26
C CYS A 131 16.22 -34.72 12.62
N LEU A 132 17.24 -35.56 12.70
CA LEU A 132 18.04 -35.77 13.90
C LEU A 132 19.42 -35.16 13.71
N ALA A 133 19.71 -34.08 14.43
CA ALA A 133 21.01 -33.44 14.38
C ALA A 133 22.03 -34.24 15.21
N LYS A 134 23.19 -34.51 14.61
CA LYS A 134 24.30 -35.16 15.30
C LYS A 134 25.13 -34.10 16.01
N ILE A 135 25.33 -34.26 17.32
CA ILE A 135 26.09 -33.31 18.15
C ILE A 135 27.26 -34.01 18.84
N ASN A 136 28.20 -33.23 19.36
CA ASN A 136 29.28 -33.77 20.20
C ASN A 136 28.74 -34.06 21.61
N ILE A 137 29.09 -35.22 22.17
CA ILE A 137 28.54 -35.75 23.44
C ILE A 137 28.88 -34.84 24.63
N GLU A 138 30.03 -34.18 24.57
CA GLU A 138 30.55 -33.30 25.63
C GLU A 138 29.72 -32.02 25.84
N THR A 139 28.76 -31.75 24.94
CA THR A 139 27.91 -30.54 24.96
C THR A 139 26.42 -30.84 25.13
N LEU A 140 26.04 -32.04 25.60
CA LEU A 140 24.62 -32.45 25.70
C LEU A 140 23.86 -31.64 26.75
N ASP A 141 23.21 -30.58 26.27
CA ASP A 141 22.29 -29.74 27.02
C ASP A 141 20.82 -29.98 26.55
N TYR A 142 20.60 -31.08 25.82
CA TYR A 142 19.40 -31.46 25.07
C TYR A 142 19.00 -32.92 25.39
N GLY A 143 17.75 -33.29 25.13
CA GLY A 143 17.34 -34.70 25.15
C GLY A 143 17.88 -35.45 23.92
N SER A 144 18.23 -36.74 24.09
CA SER A 144 18.77 -37.58 23.02
C SER A 144 17.75 -38.54 22.43
N VAL A 145 18.01 -39.02 21.21
CA VAL A 145 17.11 -39.91 20.45
C VAL A 145 17.86 -41.16 20.03
N ILE A 146 17.31 -42.34 20.35
CA ILE A 146 17.87 -43.62 19.92
C ILE A 146 17.16 -44.07 18.64
N VAL A 147 17.95 -44.44 17.63
CA VAL A 147 17.48 -44.92 16.32
C VAL A 147 17.96 -46.34 16.08
N ASP A 148 17.07 -47.21 15.63
CA ASP A 148 17.36 -48.57 15.17
C ASP A 148 16.69 -48.81 13.81
N ASN A 149 17.46 -49.16 12.78
CA ASN A 149 16.97 -49.42 11.42
C ASN A 149 16.01 -48.33 10.90
N ASP A 150 16.45 -47.07 10.94
CA ASP A 150 15.68 -45.85 10.65
C ASP A 150 14.55 -45.52 11.64
N TYR A 151 14.11 -46.44 12.50
CA TYR A 151 13.03 -46.19 13.47
C TYR A 151 13.55 -45.52 14.73
N ILE A 152 12.81 -44.51 15.20
CA ILE A 152 13.06 -43.92 16.51
C ILE A 152 12.45 -44.82 17.58
N THR A 153 13.28 -45.37 18.46
CA THR A 153 12.89 -46.36 19.47
C THR A 153 12.74 -45.78 20.87
N LYS A 154 13.49 -44.73 21.20
CA LYS A 154 13.43 -44.08 22.52
C LYS A 154 13.81 -42.60 22.43
N PHE A 155 13.09 -41.78 23.19
CA PHE A 155 13.47 -40.42 23.56
C PHE A 155 14.03 -40.44 24.99
N CYS A 156 15.22 -39.89 25.18
CA CYS A 156 15.91 -39.79 26.47
C CYS A 156 15.92 -38.33 26.92
N GLU A 157 15.60 -38.09 28.19
CA GLU A 157 15.74 -36.75 28.78
C GLU A 157 17.21 -36.37 28.98
N LYS A 158 17.47 -35.11 29.34
CA LYS A 158 18.85 -34.55 29.42
C LYS A 158 19.78 -35.30 30.38
N GLU A 159 19.21 -35.99 31.35
CA GLU A 159 19.93 -36.71 32.40
C GLU A 159 20.30 -38.15 31.98
N GLU A 160 19.75 -38.65 30.87
CA GLU A 160 20.06 -39.96 30.28
C GLU A 160 20.87 -39.79 28.98
N ILE A 161 22.16 -40.18 29.00
CA ILE A 161 22.99 -40.22 27.79
C ILE A 161 22.59 -41.46 26.97
N GLY A 162 21.64 -41.31 26.06
CA GLY A 162 21.16 -42.39 25.19
C GLY A 162 21.90 -42.47 23.85
N SER A 163 22.21 -41.33 23.24
CA SER A 163 22.95 -41.22 21.96
C SER A 163 23.51 -39.80 21.77
N ASN A 164 24.21 -39.56 20.66
CA ASN A 164 24.65 -38.24 20.22
C ASN A 164 23.71 -37.58 19.19
N LEU A 165 22.49 -38.12 19.04
CA LEU A 165 21.48 -37.62 18.13
C LEU A 165 20.42 -36.87 18.92
N ILE A 166 20.08 -35.67 18.48
CA ILE A 166 19.04 -34.84 19.09
C ILE A 166 17.98 -34.47 18.07
N ASN A 167 16.82 -34.05 18.55
CA ASN A 167 15.78 -33.52 17.68
C ASN A 167 16.25 -32.21 17.00
N GLY A 168 16.32 -32.22 15.67
CA GLY A 168 16.74 -31.07 14.85
C GLY A 168 15.64 -30.03 14.62
N GLY A 169 14.41 -30.27 15.10
CA GLY A 169 13.31 -29.32 15.01
C GLY A 169 12.70 -29.19 13.61
N ILE A 170 12.97 -30.14 12.71
CA ILE A 170 12.40 -30.20 11.36
C ILE A 170 11.81 -31.59 11.14
N TYR A 171 10.58 -31.64 10.63
CA TYR A 171 9.81 -32.87 10.49
C TYR A 171 9.12 -32.91 9.11
N ILE A 172 8.98 -34.10 8.52
CA ILE A 172 8.03 -34.35 7.43
C ILE A 172 6.96 -35.29 7.94
N VAL A 173 5.70 -34.92 7.74
CA VAL A 173 4.55 -35.65 8.29
C VAL A 173 3.48 -35.87 7.25
N GLU A 174 2.83 -37.03 7.34
CA GLU A 174 1.62 -37.35 6.60
C GLU A 174 0.38 -36.76 7.29
N PRO A 175 -0.66 -36.31 6.54
CA PRO A 175 -1.87 -35.70 7.10
C PRO A 175 -2.60 -36.55 8.14
N GLY A 176 -2.42 -37.87 8.11
CA GLY A 176 -2.98 -38.78 9.13
C GLY A 176 -2.52 -38.47 10.55
N ILE A 177 -1.45 -37.68 10.76
CA ILE A 177 -0.98 -37.26 12.08
C ILE A 177 -2.06 -36.54 12.89
N PHE A 178 -2.98 -35.81 12.24
CA PHE A 178 -4.04 -35.07 12.92
C PHE A 178 -5.00 -35.96 13.71
N GLN A 179 -5.10 -37.26 13.40
CA GLN A 179 -5.93 -38.21 14.14
C GLN A 179 -5.34 -38.57 15.52
N TYR A 180 -4.03 -38.38 15.68
CA TYR A 180 -3.32 -38.67 16.92
C TYR A 180 -3.25 -37.47 17.87
N ILE A 181 -3.68 -36.28 17.42
CA ILE A 181 -3.62 -35.04 18.20
C ILE A 181 -5.03 -34.65 18.67
N PRO A 182 -5.34 -34.73 19.97
CA PRO A 182 -6.59 -34.24 20.55
C PRO A 182 -6.80 -32.75 20.28
N LYS A 183 -8.05 -32.34 20.09
CA LYS A 183 -8.44 -30.93 19.95
C LYS A 183 -8.57 -30.24 21.31
N ASP A 184 -8.51 -28.91 21.30
CA ASP A 184 -8.92 -28.01 22.38
C ASP A 184 -8.19 -28.17 23.73
N ARG A 185 -6.93 -28.62 23.71
CA ARG A 185 -6.07 -28.63 24.90
C ARG A 185 -4.61 -28.33 24.58
N GLU A 186 -3.87 -27.90 25.60
CA GLU A 186 -2.42 -27.84 25.52
C GLU A 186 -1.83 -29.26 25.38
N ILE A 187 -1.03 -29.45 24.33
CA ILE A 187 -0.35 -30.72 24.06
C ILE A 187 0.99 -30.49 23.36
N SER A 188 2.02 -31.19 23.83
CA SER A 188 3.37 -31.13 23.26
C SER A 188 3.62 -32.29 22.30
N LEU A 189 4.14 -31.95 21.12
CA LEU A 189 4.56 -32.91 20.10
C LEU A 189 5.66 -33.83 20.62
N GLU A 190 6.64 -33.26 21.32
CA GLU A 190 7.82 -33.94 21.82
C GLU A 190 7.56 -34.80 23.06
N LYS A 191 6.63 -34.36 23.95
CA LYS A 191 6.34 -35.06 25.21
C LYS A 191 5.25 -36.13 25.09
N GLU A 192 4.27 -35.94 24.19
CA GLU A 192 3.10 -36.83 24.11
C GLU A 192 3.01 -37.54 22.75
N ILE A 193 3.09 -36.81 21.64
CA ILE A 193 2.79 -37.37 20.31
C ILE A 193 3.93 -38.25 19.80
N PHE A 194 5.16 -37.75 19.74
CA PHE A 194 6.30 -38.51 19.23
C PHE A 194 6.60 -39.78 20.05
N PRO A 195 6.57 -39.78 21.40
CA PRO A 195 6.71 -41.01 22.17
C PRO A 195 5.63 -42.05 21.84
N ASN A 196 4.38 -41.61 21.60
CA ASN A 196 3.31 -42.52 21.20
C ASN A 196 3.52 -43.08 19.80
N LEU A 197 3.86 -42.24 18.81
CA LEU A 197 4.16 -42.68 17.43
C LEU A 197 5.37 -43.62 17.37
N SER A 198 6.38 -43.40 18.22
CA SER A 198 7.54 -44.27 18.36
C SER A 198 7.16 -45.68 18.84
N ARG A 199 6.30 -45.79 19.87
CA ARG A 199 5.82 -47.09 20.39
C ARG A 199 5.10 -47.94 19.35
N ILE A 200 4.36 -47.30 18.43
CA ILE A 200 3.64 -47.96 17.35
C ILE A 200 4.42 -48.02 16.03
N ARG A 201 5.73 -47.71 16.05
CA ARG A 201 6.65 -47.76 14.90
C ARG A 201 6.21 -46.93 13.69
N LEU A 202 5.63 -45.75 13.94
CA LEU A 202 5.29 -44.77 12.90
C LEU A 202 6.31 -43.63 12.76
N LEU A 203 7.36 -43.64 13.59
CA LEU A 203 8.36 -42.58 13.65
C LEU A 203 9.72 -43.03 13.13
N LYS A 204 10.26 -42.32 12.13
CA LYS A 204 11.60 -42.56 11.58
C LYS A 204 12.53 -41.36 11.76
N GLY A 205 13.83 -41.61 11.82
CA GLY A 205 14.87 -40.60 11.98
C GLY A 205 15.74 -40.48 10.73
N TYR A 206 15.89 -39.26 10.22
CA TYR A 206 16.88 -38.90 9.20
C TYR A 206 18.07 -38.24 9.91
N ILE A 207 19.28 -38.79 9.76
CA ILE A 207 20.47 -38.27 10.44
C ILE A 207 21.08 -37.12 9.64
N HIS A 208 21.15 -35.95 10.25
CA HIS A 208 21.83 -34.77 9.73
C HIS A 208 23.16 -34.55 10.46
N ASP A 209 24.26 -34.76 9.73
CA ASP A 209 25.62 -34.48 10.19
C ASP A 209 26.08 -33.12 9.65
N GLY A 210 25.54 -32.06 10.23
CA GLY A 210 25.80 -30.69 9.78
C GLY A 210 25.39 -29.65 10.80
N TYR A 211 25.29 -28.39 10.38
CA TYR A 211 24.98 -27.28 11.28
C TYR A 211 23.60 -27.45 11.94
N PHE A 212 23.55 -27.19 13.24
CA PHE A 212 22.33 -27.12 14.04
C PHE A 212 22.50 -26.06 15.14
N MET A 213 21.44 -25.29 15.38
CA MET A 213 21.38 -24.37 16.51
C MET A 213 19.93 -24.17 16.97
N ASP A 214 19.73 -24.10 18.28
CA ASP A 214 18.49 -23.58 18.91
C ASP A 214 18.77 -22.17 19.46
N ILE A 215 17.94 -21.19 19.13
CA ILE A 215 18.08 -19.81 19.64
C ILE A 215 17.35 -19.58 20.97
N GLY A 216 17.01 -20.64 21.71
CA GLY A 216 16.25 -20.57 22.96
C GLY A 216 16.98 -20.02 24.17
N LYS A 217 18.30 -19.86 24.13
CA LYS A 217 19.11 -19.29 25.20
C LYS A 217 19.94 -18.10 24.70
N PRO A 218 20.27 -17.12 25.57
CA PRO A 218 21.14 -16.00 25.20
C PRO A 218 22.49 -16.40 24.58
N GLU A 219 23.10 -17.46 25.09
CA GLU A 219 24.41 -17.95 24.64
C GLU A 219 24.33 -18.55 23.23
N THR A 220 23.31 -19.38 22.99
CA THR A 220 23.11 -20.02 21.68
C THR A 220 22.62 -19.02 20.63
N TYR A 221 21.83 -18.01 21.04
CA TYR A 221 21.49 -16.87 20.18
C TYR A 221 22.73 -16.08 19.76
N LYS A 222 23.61 -15.73 20.71
CA LYS A 222 24.87 -15.03 20.40
C LYS A 222 25.75 -15.85 19.46
N LYS A 223 25.82 -17.17 19.69
CA LYS A 223 26.55 -18.10 18.82
C LYS A 223 25.96 -18.12 17.41
N PHE A 224 24.65 -18.33 17.27
CA PHE A 224 23.97 -18.30 15.96
C PHE A 224 24.23 -16.99 15.23
N LYS A 225 24.12 -15.86 15.94
CA LYS A 225 24.40 -14.54 15.38
C LYS A 225 25.84 -14.40 14.88
N SER A 226 26.81 -14.86 15.67
CA SER A 226 28.22 -14.90 15.25
C SER A 226 28.42 -15.78 14.02
N ASP A 227 27.80 -16.96 13.99
CA ASP A 227 27.89 -17.89 12.86
C ASP A 227 27.32 -17.27 11.58
N VAL A 228 26.15 -16.60 11.67
CA VAL A 228 25.57 -15.87 10.53
C VAL A 228 26.47 -14.73 10.07
N LEU A 229 27.02 -13.92 10.98
CA LEU A 229 27.96 -12.84 10.62
C LEU A 229 29.22 -13.37 9.93
N SER A 230 29.75 -14.50 10.39
CA SER A 230 30.93 -15.12 9.76
C SER A 230 30.70 -15.48 8.29
N THR A 231 29.45 -15.70 7.87
CA THR A 231 29.15 -16.01 6.47
C THR A 231 29.44 -14.86 5.52
N ILE A 232 29.44 -13.61 6.00
CA ILE A 232 29.70 -12.39 5.21
C ILE A 232 31.08 -11.78 5.47
N PHE A 233 31.92 -12.46 6.26
CA PHE A 233 33.30 -12.07 6.49
C PHE A 233 34.21 -12.63 5.40
N LEU A 234 35.13 -11.80 4.90
CA LEU A 234 36.24 -12.24 4.07
C LEU A 234 37.56 -11.66 4.60
N LYS A 235 38.66 -12.36 4.30
CA LYS A 235 40.01 -11.89 4.59
C LYS A 235 40.49 -10.99 3.46
N GLN A 236 41.45 -10.11 3.73
CA GLN A 236 41.99 -9.16 2.75
C GLN A 236 42.68 -9.85 1.55
N GLU A 237 43.06 -11.12 1.70
CA GLU A 237 43.67 -11.96 0.67
C GLU A 237 42.66 -12.53 -0.33
N ALA A 238 41.36 -12.51 -0.01
CA ALA A 238 40.31 -13.03 -0.87
C ALA A 238 40.18 -12.21 -2.17
N SER A 239 39.67 -12.85 -3.22
CA SER A 239 39.42 -12.24 -4.52
C SER A 239 38.05 -11.57 -4.57
N ILE A 240 37.86 -10.65 -5.52
CA ILE A 240 36.56 -9.99 -5.72
C ILE A 240 35.49 -11.02 -6.15
N ILE A 241 35.87 -12.06 -6.88
CA ILE A 241 34.97 -13.20 -7.18
C ILE A 241 34.49 -13.87 -5.90
N ASP A 242 35.37 -14.12 -4.91
CA ASP A 242 34.95 -14.73 -3.64
C ASP A 242 33.90 -13.87 -2.93
N ALA A 243 34.02 -12.54 -3.02
CA ALA A 243 33.00 -11.62 -2.51
C ALA A 243 31.69 -11.71 -3.27
N ILE A 244 31.72 -11.76 -4.60
CA ILE A 244 30.52 -11.89 -5.44
C ILE A 244 29.80 -13.21 -5.14
N GLU A 245 30.52 -14.33 -5.10
CA GLU A 245 29.96 -15.63 -4.76
C GLU A 245 29.33 -15.63 -3.37
N ARG A 246 29.98 -14.96 -2.40
CA ARG A 246 29.45 -14.87 -1.05
C ARG A 246 28.22 -13.97 -0.94
N MET A 247 28.20 -12.83 -1.63
CA MET A 247 27.02 -11.94 -1.70
C MET A 247 25.83 -12.68 -2.33
N ASN A 248 26.07 -13.40 -3.44
CA ASN A 248 25.04 -14.19 -4.11
C ASN A 248 24.49 -15.30 -3.22
N LYS A 249 25.35 -15.99 -2.46
CA LYS A 249 24.93 -17.08 -1.58
C LYS A 249 24.10 -16.61 -0.38
N ASN A 250 24.40 -15.43 0.16
CA ASN A 250 23.79 -14.94 1.40
C ASN A 250 22.65 -13.93 1.16
N GLU A 251 22.38 -13.53 -0.09
CA GLU A 251 21.41 -12.47 -0.45
C GLU A 251 21.64 -11.16 0.33
N ILE A 252 22.90 -10.85 0.66
CA ILE A 252 23.31 -9.64 1.38
C ILE A 252 24.34 -8.90 0.52
N ASN A 253 23.99 -7.69 0.08
CA ASN A 253 24.83 -6.83 -0.77
C ASN A 253 25.94 -6.11 0.02
N LEU A 254 26.52 -6.78 1.01
CA LEU A 254 27.55 -6.28 1.91
C LEU A 254 28.47 -7.43 2.33
N ILE A 255 29.77 -7.20 2.18
CA ILE A 255 30.83 -8.06 2.69
C ILE A 255 31.72 -7.22 3.61
N LEU A 256 32.07 -7.80 4.75
CA LEU A 256 32.96 -7.19 5.71
C LEU A 256 34.34 -7.83 5.58
N ILE A 257 35.35 -7.01 5.31
CA ILE A 257 36.73 -7.45 5.25
C ILE A 257 37.30 -7.35 6.66
N VAL A 258 37.77 -8.46 7.20
CA VAL A 258 38.25 -8.55 8.59
C VAL A 258 39.63 -9.21 8.69
N ASP A 259 40.34 -8.93 9.78
CA ASP A 259 41.57 -9.64 10.15
C ASP A 259 41.28 -10.96 10.89
N ASP A 260 42.32 -11.60 11.44
CA ASP A 260 42.23 -12.85 12.22
C ASP A 260 41.52 -12.70 13.56
N ASP A 261 41.44 -11.49 14.09
CA ASP A 261 40.72 -11.14 15.31
C ASP A 261 39.29 -10.60 15.03
N ASN A 262 38.79 -10.73 13.79
CA ASN A 262 37.53 -10.17 13.30
C ASN A 262 37.44 -8.63 13.39
N LYS A 263 38.56 -7.91 13.43
CA LYS A 263 38.58 -6.44 13.33
C LYS A 263 38.26 -6.01 11.91
N LEU A 264 37.38 -5.01 11.80
CA LEU A 264 36.96 -4.50 10.49
C LEU A 264 38.11 -3.74 9.81
N LEU A 265 38.55 -4.24 8.65
CA LEU A 265 39.54 -3.61 7.77
C LEU A 265 38.90 -2.82 6.63
N GLY A 266 37.68 -3.20 6.22
CA GLY A 266 36.96 -2.50 5.18
C GLY A 266 35.60 -3.12 4.86
N VAL A 267 34.86 -2.46 3.98
CA VAL A 267 33.58 -2.98 3.46
C VAL A 267 33.58 -3.01 1.94
N LEU A 268 32.86 -3.99 1.40
CA LEU A 268 32.63 -4.15 -0.02
C LEU A 268 31.13 -4.33 -0.27
N THR A 269 30.61 -3.64 -1.27
CA THR A 269 29.20 -3.72 -1.70
C THR A 269 29.14 -3.84 -3.21
N ASP A 270 28.02 -4.32 -3.74
CA ASP A 270 27.71 -4.39 -5.17
C ASP A 270 28.03 -3.11 -5.94
N ARG A 271 27.72 -1.95 -5.35
CA ARG A 271 27.98 -0.65 -6.00
C ARG A 271 29.47 -0.40 -6.18
N ILE A 272 30.28 -0.82 -5.20
CA ILE A 272 31.72 -0.63 -5.26
C ILE A 272 32.33 -1.63 -6.25
N ILE A 273 31.89 -2.89 -6.24
CA ILE A 273 32.31 -3.91 -7.21
C ILE A 273 31.99 -3.45 -8.65
N LYS A 274 30.75 -3.00 -8.91
CA LYS A 274 30.35 -2.48 -10.23
C LYS A 274 31.22 -1.32 -10.67
N ARG A 275 31.51 -0.37 -9.78
CA ARG A 275 32.39 0.77 -10.08
C ARG A 275 33.81 0.33 -10.39
N PHE A 276 34.33 -0.63 -9.63
CA PHE A 276 35.67 -1.20 -9.84
C PHE A 276 35.78 -1.86 -11.22
N ILE A 277 34.78 -2.66 -11.61
CA ILE A 277 34.73 -3.30 -12.94
C ILE A 277 34.64 -2.26 -14.06
N ILE A 278 33.76 -1.27 -13.93
CA ILE A 278 33.59 -0.19 -14.93
C ILE A 278 34.92 0.56 -15.16
N ASN A 279 35.75 0.68 -14.13
CA ASN A 279 37.06 1.31 -14.21
C ASN A 279 38.18 0.37 -14.71
N GLY A 280 37.84 -0.80 -15.24
CA GLY A 280 38.81 -1.76 -15.81
C GLY A 280 39.47 -2.69 -14.77
N GLY A 281 38.92 -2.78 -13.56
CA GLY A 281 39.43 -3.66 -12.51
C GLY A 281 39.21 -5.14 -12.80
N ASP A 282 40.18 -5.98 -12.43
CA ASP A 282 40.10 -7.44 -12.58
C ASP A 282 39.39 -8.07 -11.37
N ILE A 283 38.27 -8.75 -11.62
CA ILE A 283 37.50 -9.46 -10.58
C ILE A 283 38.26 -10.63 -9.94
N ARG A 284 39.31 -11.14 -10.59
CA ARG A 284 40.21 -12.15 -10.00
C ARG A 284 41.27 -11.52 -9.09
N GLY A 285 41.38 -10.19 -9.08
CA GLY A 285 42.26 -9.44 -8.19
C GLY A 285 41.83 -9.47 -6.73
N LYS A 286 42.73 -9.04 -5.84
CA LYS A 286 42.49 -8.98 -4.40
C LYS A 286 41.38 -7.98 -4.05
N ILE A 287 40.56 -8.30 -3.06
CA ILE A 287 39.48 -7.44 -2.55
C ILE A 287 40.00 -6.06 -2.11
N THR A 288 41.24 -5.98 -1.61
CA THR A 288 41.86 -4.72 -1.18
C THR A 288 41.91 -3.66 -2.28
N GLN A 289 41.80 -4.04 -3.55
CA GLN A 289 41.76 -3.13 -4.69
C GLN A 289 40.37 -2.48 -4.89
N ALA A 290 39.32 -3.05 -4.29
CA ALA A 290 37.94 -2.67 -4.53
C ALA A 290 37.14 -2.37 -3.25
N MET A 291 37.77 -2.32 -2.06
CA MET A 291 37.06 -2.07 -0.79
C MET A 291 37.12 -0.61 -0.34
N ILE A 292 36.17 -0.21 0.53
CA ILE A 292 36.29 1.02 1.32
C ILE A 292 37.03 0.68 2.62
N THR A 293 38.18 1.30 2.84
CA THR A 293 39.07 1.05 4.00
C THR A 293 38.68 1.82 5.27
N ASP A 294 37.84 2.85 5.15
CA ASP A 294 37.33 3.64 6.28
C ASP A 294 35.79 3.72 6.22
N PRO A 295 35.10 2.59 6.49
CA PRO A 295 33.64 2.57 6.48
C PRO A 295 33.05 3.34 7.66
N VAL A 296 31.85 3.89 7.46
CA VAL A 296 31.06 4.37 8.60
C VAL A 296 30.69 3.17 9.47
N ILE A 297 31.03 3.25 10.75
CA ILE A 297 30.78 2.21 11.77
C ILE A 297 30.03 2.81 12.95
N ALA A 298 29.41 1.95 13.76
CA ALA A 298 28.84 2.34 15.04
C ALA A 298 29.35 1.46 16.18
N ASN A 299 29.38 2.03 17.39
CA ASN A 299 29.72 1.29 18.59
C ASN A 299 28.50 0.51 19.11
N VAL A 300 28.68 -0.74 19.52
CA VAL A 300 27.61 -1.59 20.06
C VAL A 300 26.90 -1.00 21.29
N ASN A 301 27.58 -0.14 22.04
CA ASN A 301 27.04 0.51 23.23
C ASN A 301 26.33 1.85 22.94
N ASP A 302 26.29 2.31 21.67
CA ASP A 302 25.74 3.61 21.26
C ASP A 302 24.51 3.45 20.34
N GLU A 303 23.40 2.97 20.91
CA GLU A 303 22.14 2.78 20.14
C GLU A 303 21.58 4.11 19.59
N ASP A 304 21.74 5.23 20.30
CA ASP A 304 21.31 6.54 19.78
C ASP A 304 22.14 6.97 18.56
N GLY A 305 23.45 6.77 18.60
CA GLY A 305 24.35 6.97 17.46
C GLY A 305 24.03 6.05 16.28
N ILE A 306 23.75 4.78 16.53
CA ILE A 306 23.27 3.82 15.52
C ILE A 306 22.02 4.37 14.82
N ASN A 307 21.00 4.75 15.57
CA ASN A 307 19.73 5.23 15.02
C ASN A 307 19.90 6.52 14.21
N LYS A 308 20.73 7.46 14.69
CA LYS A 308 21.05 8.69 13.98
C LYS A 308 21.77 8.42 12.66
N LEU A 309 22.74 7.51 12.65
CA LEU A 309 23.50 7.15 11.45
C LEU A 309 22.61 6.45 10.41
N LEU A 310 21.74 5.54 10.83
CA LEU A 310 20.78 4.88 9.94
C LEU A 310 19.80 5.91 9.34
N SER A 311 19.30 6.85 10.15
CA SER A 311 18.40 7.91 9.70
C SER A 311 19.05 8.88 8.70
N SER A 312 20.38 8.94 8.66
CA SER A 312 21.13 9.86 7.78
C SER A 312 21.25 9.39 6.32
N GLY A 313 20.80 8.17 5.99
CA GLY A 313 20.96 7.63 4.63
C GLY A 313 21.64 6.28 4.54
N ILE A 314 22.28 5.82 5.62
CA ILE A 314 23.15 4.64 5.60
C ILE A 314 22.28 3.37 5.62
N ASN A 315 22.35 2.59 4.54
CA ASN A 315 21.52 1.39 4.38
C ASN A 315 21.96 0.23 5.26
N SER A 316 23.26 0.10 5.50
CA SER A 316 23.87 -0.98 6.28
C SER A 316 25.04 -0.42 7.07
N LEU A 317 25.03 -0.66 8.37
CA LEU A 317 25.96 -0.08 9.33
C LEU A 317 26.63 -1.22 10.11
N PRO A 318 27.92 -1.48 9.88
CA PRO A 318 28.70 -2.39 10.72
C PRO A 318 28.75 -1.86 12.16
N VAL A 319 28.43 -2.73 13.11
CA VAL A 319 28.49 -2.44 14.53
C VAL A 319 29.70 -3.16 15.12
N VAL A 320 30.55 -2.41 15.83
CA VAL A 320 31.79 -2.91 16.39
C VAL A 320 31.86 -2.76 17.91
N ASP A 321 32.68 -3.58 18.54
CA ASP A 321 33.06 -3.42 19.95
C ASP A 321 34.14 -2.33 20.14
N GLU A 322 34.58 -2.14 21.39
CA GLU A 322 35.63 -1.18 21.76
C GLU A 322 36.98 -1.44 21.07
N ASN A 323 37.22 -2.69 20.63
CA ASN A 323 38.44 -3.11 19.93
C ASN A 323 38.28 -3.11 18.40
N LYS A 324 37.20 -2.51 17.87
CA LYS A 324 36.82 -2.51 16.45
C LYS A 324 36.51 -3.89 15.85
N ARG A 325 36.20 -4.89 16.67
CA ARG A 325 35.74 -6.20 16.20
C ARG A 325 34.28 -6.13 15.80
N VAL A 326 33.92 -6.71 14.67
CA VAL A 326 32.54 -6.73 14.21
C VAL A 326 31.71 -7.64 15.10
N VAL A 327 30.64 -7.09 15.67
CA VAL A 327 29.71 -7.83 16.55
C VAL A 327 28.28 -7.86 16.03
N ASP A 328 27.94 -6.96 15.11
CA ASP A 328 26.63 -6.92 14.47
C ASP A 328 26.62 -6.11 13.17
N ILE A 329 25.48 -6.15 12.46
CA ILE A 329 25.16 -5.23 11.38
C ILE A 329 23.74 -4.73 11.59
N ARG A 330 23.55 -3.42 11.47
CA ARG A 330 22.24 -2.77 11.49
C ARG A 330 21.88 -2.34 10.09
N PHE A 331 20.64 -2.60 9.68
CA PHE A 331 20.10 -2.05 8.43
C PHE A 331 19.11 -0.94 8.75
N ARG A 332 18.97 0.01 7.83
CA ARG A 332 18.03 1.13 7.99
C ARG A 332 16.60 0.57 8.01
N LEU A 333 15.94 0.70 9.17
CA LEU A 333 14.62 0.16 9.46
C LEU A 333 13.54 0.64 8.48
N GLU A 334 13.66 1.87 7.95
CA GLU A 334 12.71 2.41 6.97
C GLU A 334 12.59 1.51 5.73
N LYS A 335 13.66 0.83 5.29
CA LYS A 335 13.55 -0.11 4.16
C LYS A 335 13.01 -1.49 4.53
N MET A 336 13.07 -1.89 5.80
CA MET A 336 12.53 -3.18 6.26
C MET A 336 11.05 -3.10 6.63
N TYR A 337 10.53 -1.91 6.93
CA TYR A 337 9.10 -1.65 7.12
C TYR A 337 8.40 -1.10 5.86
N GLU A 338 9.12 -0.61 4.84
CA GLU A 338 8.51 -0.08 3.58
C GLU A 338 8.30 -1.12 2.46
N GLU A 339 8.62 -2.39 2.68
CA GLU A 339 8.19 -3.46 1.78
C GLU A 339 6.94 -4.21 2.28
N SER A 340 6.20 -3.65 3.25
CA SER A 340 4.74 -3.67 3.09
C SER A 340 4.47 -2.68 1.97
N TYR A 341 3.92 -3.14 0.84
CA TYR A 341 3.53 -2.22 -0.22
C TYR A 341 2.81 -1.02 0.37
N PRO A 342 3.31 0.22 0.23
CA PRO A 342 2.63 1.37 0.79
C PRO A 342 1.21 1.37 0.26
N ILE A 343 0.26 1.27 1.19
CA ILE A 343 -1.15 1.44 0.90
C ILE A 343 -1.45 2.89 1.22
N ILE A 344 -1.73 3.65 0.18
CA ILE A 344 -2.25 5.00 0.33
C ILE A 344 -3.72 4.96 0.00
N ARG A 345 -4.52 5.55 0.87
CA ARG A 345 -5.93 5.83 0.60
C ARG A 345 -6.10 7.33 0.49
N GLY A 346 -7.09 7.74 -0.26
CA GLY A 346 -7.45 9.14 -0.31
C GLY A 346 -8.89 9.35 -0.71
N LYS A 347 -9.35 10.57 -0.46
CA LYS A 347 -10.65 11.05 -0.93
C LYS A 347 -10.55 12.51 -1.37
N SER A 348 -11.28 12.85 -2.41
CA SER A 348 -11.37 14.21 -2.94
C SER A 348 -12.84 14.63 -3.04
N PRO A 349 -13.21 15.79 -2.48
CA PRO A 349 -14.59 16.24 -2.49
C PRO A 349 -15.04 16.66 -3.90
N LEU A 350 -16.33 16.44 -4.17
CA LEU A 350 -17.04 16.97 -5.32
C LEU A 350 -17.42 18.43 -5.06
N ARG A 351 -17.87 19.13 -6.11
CA ARG A 351 -18.16 20.57 -6.03
C ARG A 351 -19.43 20.98 -6.76
N ILE A 352 -20.12 21.97 -6.22
CA ILE A 352 -21.22 22.68 -6.88
C ILE A 352 -20.75 24.09 -7.28
N SER A 353 -21.22 24.56 -8.44
CA SER A 353 -20.93 25.91 -8.94
C SER A 353 -22.15 26.80 -8.74
N PHE A 354 -21.99 27.91 -8.03
CA PHE A 354 -23.03 28.92 -7.87
C PHE A 354 -23.08 29.85 -9.08
N GLY A 355 -21.96 30.41 -9.51
CA GLY A 355 -21.92 31.39 -10.59
C GLY A 355 -20.60 31.38 -11.36
N GLY A 356 -20.60 31.99 -12.55
CA GLY A 356 -19.36 32.25 -13.29
C GLY A 356 -18.88 31.16 -14.25
N GLY A 357 -19.45 29.96 -14.19
CA GLY A 357 -19.02 28.84 -15.03
C GLY A 357 -19.10 29.16 -16.53
N GLY A 358 -18.01 28.87 -17.26
CA GLY A 358 -17.82 29.27 -18.66
C GLY A 358 -16.96 30.52 -18.81
N THR A 359 -16.85 31.36 -17.79
CA THR A 359 -15.92 32.50 -17.79
C THR A 359 -14.48 32.07 -17.47
N ASP A 360 -14.30 30.85 -16.96
CA ASP A 360 -13.00 30.21 -16.68
C ASP A 360 -12.38 29.51 -17.90
N LEU A 361 -12.93 29.74 -19.09
CA LEU A 361 -12.41 29.23 -20.34
C LEU A 361 -11.40 30.22 -20.95
N PRO A 362 -10.22 29.76 -21.43
CA PRO A 362 -9.13 30.63 -21.89
C PRO A 362 -9.57 31.72 -22.88
N TYR A 363 -10.35 31.36 -23.90
CA TYR A 363 -10.82 32.29 -24.92
C TYR A 363 -11.66 33.47 -24.39
N PHE A 364 -12.22 33.37 -23.18
CA PHE A 364 -12.96 34.46 -22.54
C PHE A 364 -12.08 35.21 -21.52
N PHE A 365 -11.47 34.49 -20.56
CA PHE A 365 -10.77 35.17 -19.47
C PHE A 365 -9.50 35.89 -19.92
N GLU A 366 -8.83 35.43 -20.99
CA GLU A 366 -7.64 36.11 -21.52
C GLU A 366 -7.94 37.53 -22.01
N LYS A 367 -9.20 37.82 -22.38
CA LYS A 367 -9.62 39.14 -22.89
C LYS A 367 -10.46 39.95 -21.91
N TYR A 368 -11.31 39.29 -21.14
CA TYR A 368 -12.32 39.95 -20.30
C TYR A 368 -12.15 39.69 -18.80
N GLY A 369 -11.21 38.82 -18.42
CA GLY A 369 -11.09 38.23 -17.09
C GLY A 369 -12.28 37.33 -16.74
N GLY A 370 -12.03 36.22 -16.06
CA GLY A 370 -13.02 35.28 -15.58
C GLY A 370 -13.27 35.43 -14.07
N ALA A 371 -14.47 35.07 -13.62
CA ALA A 371 -14.78 34.99 -12.20
C ALA A 371 -15.73 33.83 -11.93
N VAL A 372 -15.39 32.96 -10.99
CA VAL A 372 -16.20 31.78 -10.63
C VAL A 372 -16.40 31.75 -9.12
N ILE A 373 -17.58 31.30 -8.70
CA ILE A 373 -17.86 30.97 -7.32
C ILE A 373 -18.43 29.57 -7.17
N ASN A 374 -17.77 28.75 -6.38
CA ASN A 374 -18.10 27.35 -6.15
C ASN A 374 -17.95 26.98 -4.67
N ALA A 375 -18.45 25.81 -4.32
CA ALA A 375 -18.20 25.20 -3.02
C ALA A 375 -18.11 23.68 -3.14
N THR A 376 -17.25 23.07 -2.32
CA THR A 376 -17.19 21.61 -2.20
C THR A 376 -18.29 21.07 -1.29
N ILE A 377 -18.69 19.82 -1.55
CA ILE A 377 -19.75 19.12 -0.82
C ILE A 377 -19.25 17.80 -0.25
N ASP A 378 -19.99 17.24 0.70
CA ASP A 378 -19.74 15.96 1.38
C ASP A 378 -20.03 14.72 0.52
N LYS A 379 -19.68 14.81 -0.76
CA LYS A 379 -19.68 13.71 -1.72
C LYS A 379 -18.27 13.62 -2.27
N TYR A 380 -17.74 12.42 -2.40
CA TYR A 380 -16.32 12.24 -2.68
C TYR A 380 -16.06 11.23 -3.81
N CYS A 381 -14.93 11.42 -4.46
CA CYS A 381 -14.21 10.35 -5.14
C CYS A 381 -13.22 9.75 -4.15
N TYR A 382 -13.09 8.43 -4.14
CA TYR A 382 -12.17 7.66 -3.31
C TYR A 382 -11.21 6.87 -4.19
N ALA A 383 -9.98 6.72 -3.70
CA ALA A 383 -9.00 5.86 -4.33
C ALA A 383 -8.14 5.17 -3.28
N THR A 384 -7.74 3.92 -3.57
CA THR A 384 -6.73 3.17 -2.83
C THR A 384 -5.65 2.74 -3.80
N ILE A 385 -4.39 3.09 -3.52
CA ILE A 385 -3.23 2.61 -4.25
C ILE A 385 -2.47 1.64 -3.37
N VAL A 386 -2.28 0.43 -3.86
CA VAL A 386 -1.37 -0.57 -3.29
C VAL A 386 -0.17 -0.66 -4.22
N LYS A 387 1.01 -0.22 -3.77
CA LYS A 387 2.24 -0.39 -4.58
C LYS A 387 2.47 -1.88 -4.88
N ARG A 388 3.16 -2.23 -5.95
CA ARG A 388 3.58 -3.60 -6.26
C ARG A 388 5.10 -3.65 -6.43
N ALA A 389 5.67 -4.86 -6.32
CA ALA A 389 7.11 -5.07 -6.52
C ALA A 389 7.46 -5.27 -7.99
N ASP A 390 6.47 -5.65 -8.80
CA ASP A 390 6.59 -5.77 -10.25
C ASP A 390 6.19 -4.44 -10.93
N LYS A 391 6.11 -4.46 -12.27
CA LYS A 391 5.67 -3.33 -13.10
C LYS A 391 4.19 -3.38 -13.48
N LYS A 392 3.45 -4.39 -13.00
CA LYS A 392 2.06 -4.62 -13.40
C LYS A 392 1.16 -3.54 -12.83
N ILE A 393 0.17 -3.14 -13.60
CA ILE A 393 -0.85 -2.19 -13.17
C ILE A 393 -2.20 -2.87 -13.22
N ILE A 394 -2.92 -2.78 -12.11
CA ILE A 394 -4.30 -3.24 -11.97
C ILE A 394 -5.16 -2.01 -11.68
N ILE A 395 -6.23 -1.80 -12.44
CA ILE A 395 -7.20 -0.74 -12.19
C ILE A 395 -8.57 -1.40 -12.04
N ASP A 396 -9.15 -1.25 -10.84
CA ASP A 396 -10.48 -1.72 -10.46
C ASP A 396 -11.34 -0.48 -10.11
N SER A 397 -12.61 -0.49 -10.52
CA SER A 397 -13.58 0.52 -10.16
C SER A 397 -14.97 -0.06 -9.96
N ASP A 398 -15.63 0.41 -8.92
CA ASP A 398 -17.05 0.15 -8.63
C ASP A 398 -18.04 0.54 -9.76
N LEU A 399 -17.61 1.36 -10.72
CA LEU A 399 -18.41 1.79 -11.88
C LEU A 399 -18.42 0.76 -13.02
N THR A 400 -17.43 -0.15 -13.05
CA THR A 400 -17.32 -1.23 -14.05
C THR A 400 -16.94 -2.54 -13.35
N PRO A 401 -17.85 -3.13 -12.54
CA PRO A 401 -17.53 -4.25 -11.65
C PRO A 401 -17.10 -5.55 -12.35
N GLU A 402 -17.23 -5.63 -13.68
CA GLU A 402 -17.00 -6.84 -14.48
C GLU A 402 -15.73 -6.77 -15.35
N GLU A 403 -14.99 -5.65 -15.36
CA GLU A 403 -13.84 -5.44 -16.26
C GLU A 403 -12.68 -4.68 -15.60
N ASP A 404 -11.90 -5.37 -14.77
CA ASP A 404 -10.62 -4.87 -14.30
C ASP A 404 -9.62 -4.70 -15.47
N ILE A 405 -8.86 -3.61 -15.45
CA ILE A 405 -7.76 -3.40 -16.39
C ILE A 405 -6.50 -4.03 -15.81
N PHE A 406 -5.93 -5.00 -16.52
CA PHE A 406 -4.63 -5.61 -16.21
C PHE A 406 -3.65 -5.30 -17.33
N VAL A 407 -2.55 -4.63 -17.02
CA VAL A 407 -1.44 -4.42 -17.95
C VAL A 407 -0.11 -4.76 -17.29
N SER A 408 0.86 -5.24 -18.09
CA SER A 408 2.15 -5.70 -17.57
C SER A 408 3.11 -4.54 -17.28
N SER A 409 2.91 -3.39 -17.93
CA SER A 409 3.66 -2.15 -17.70
C SER A 409 2.88 -0.90 -18.14
N ILE A 410 3.43 0.29 -17.83
CA ILE A 410 2.85 1.58 -18.23
C ILE A 410 2.78 1.72 -19.76
N GLU A 411 3.74 1.15 -20.48
CA GLU A 411 3.83 1.22 -21.94
C GLU A 411 2.67 0.51 -22.65
N GLU A 412 2.03 -0.47 -21.98
CA GLU A 412 0.88 -1.19 -22.50
C GLU A 412 -0.45 -0.44 -22.30
N LEU A 413 -0.46 0.69 -21.58
CA LEU A 413 -1.68 1.48 -21.41
C LEU A 413 -2.10 2.11 -22.74
N VAL A 414 -3.28 1.73 -23.23
CA VAL A 414 -3.92 2.29 -24.43
C VAL A 414 -5.18 3.07 -24.07
N TYR A 415 -5.41 4.16 -24.81
CA TYR A 415 -6.65 4.92 -24.74
C TYR A 415 -7.73 4.20 -25.55
N ASP A 416 -8.74 3.71 -24.86
CA ASP A 416 -9.82 2.87 -25.41
C ASP A 416 -11.20 3.35 -24.95
N ASN A 417 -11.29 4.61 -24.52
CA ASN A 417 -12.45 5.24 -23.88
C ASN A 417 -12.81 4.68 -22.50
N ARG A 418 -11.97 3.80 -21.91
CA ARG A 418 -12.15 3.30 -20.54
C ARG A 418 -11.06 3.88 -19.64
N PHE A 419 -11.48 4.61 -18.60
CA PHE A 419 -10.55 5.23 -17.63
C PHE A 419 -9.44 6.08 -18.25
N ASP A 420 -9.66 6.66 -19.44
CA ASP A 420 -8.59 7.35 -20.18
C ASP A 420 -7.97 8.52 -19.40
N LEU A 421 -8.74 9.20 -18.55
CA LEU A 421 -8.21 10.22 -17.63
C LEU A 421 -7.21 9.65 -16.63
N VAL A 422 -7.54 8.50 -16.02
CA VAL A 422 -6.65 7.78 -15.10
C VAL A 422 -5.38 7.37 -15.84
N LYS A 423 -5.52 6.79 -17.03
CA LYS A 423 -4.39 6.37 -17.88
C LYS A 423 -3.50 7.54 -18.28
N ALA A 424 -4.07 8.68 -18.66
CA ALA A 424 -3.35 9.89 -19.02
C ALA A 424 -2.53 10.42 -17.83
N ILE A 425 -3.11 10.45 -16.63
CA ILE A 425 -2.40 10.85 -15.41
C ILE A 425 -1.23 9.90 -15.12
N ILE A 426 -1.45 8.58 -15.21
CA ILE A 426 -0.39 7.58 -15.01
C ILE A 426 0.75 7.79 -16.03
N LYS A 427 0.42 8.05 -17.30
CA LYS A 427 1.39 8.31 -18.37
C LYS A 427 2.16 9.62 -18.22
N ILE A 428 1.55 10.65 -17.65
CA ILE A 428 2.23 11.93 -17.37
C ILE A 428 3.15 11.79 -16.16
N ILE A 429 2.68 11.14 -15.09
CA ILE A 429 3.45 10.98 -13.85
C ILE A 429 4.57 9.94 -13.99
N ARG A 430 4.35 8.88 -14.78
CA ARG A 430 5.28 7.76 -15.05
C ARG A 430 5.89 7.14 -13.77
N PRO A 431 5.08 6.52 -12.88
CA PRO A 431 5.62 5.85 -11.70
C PRO A 431 6.64 4.77 -12.07
N SER A 432 7.72 4.69 -11.30
CA SER A 432 8.80 3.71 -11.53
C SER A 432 8.48 2.31 -10.98
N PHE A 433 7.23 2.00 -10.66
CA PHE A 433 6.76 0.74 -10.07
C PHE A 433 5.36 0.40 -10.61
N GLY A 434 4.95 -0.86 -10.49
CA GLY A 434 3.58 -1.31 -10.67
C GLY A 434 2.74 -1.05 -9.43
N PHE A 435 1.42 -1.05 -9.57
CA PHE A 435 0.48 -0.80 -8.47
C PHE A 435 -0.91 -1.33 -8.79
N GLU A 436 -1.71 -1.52 -7.75
CA GLU A 436 -3.15 -1.77 -7.83
C GLU A 436 -3.86 -0.48 -7.44
N LEU A 437 -4.82 -0.06 -8.28
CA LEU A 437 -5.61 1.13 -8.08
C LEU A 437 -7.08 0.73 -7.98
N TYR A 438 -7.66 0.95 -6.81
CA TYR A 438 -9.08 0.71 -6.54
C TYR A 438 -9.80 2.05 -6.46
N LEU A 439 -10.82 2.26 -7.29
CA LEU A 439 -11.60 3.49 -7.39
C LEU A 439 -13.03 3.27 -6.88
N HIS A 440 -13.53 4.24 -6.11
CA HIS A 440 -14.89 4.25 -5.60
C HIS A 440 -15.48 5.66 -5.61
N ASN A 441 -16.77 5.83 -5.92
CA ASN A 441 -17.39 7.16 -6.00
C ASN A 441 -18.77 7.21 -5.34
N ASP A 442 -19.04 8.26 -4.55
CA ASP A 442 -20.38 8.49 -3.97
C ASP A 442 -21.43 8.82 -5.04
N VAL A 443 -21.01 9.41 -6.16
CA VAL A 443 -21.87 9.83 -7.26
C VAL A 443 -21.23 9.44 -8.59
N PRO A 444 -21.97 8.83 -9.53
CA PRO A 444 -21.42 8.46 -10.83
C PRO A 444 -20.88 9.64 -11.64
N PRO A 445 -19.84 9.44 -12.47
CA PRO A 445 -19.17 10.50 -13.18
C PRO A 445 -20.02 11.11 -14.31
N GLY A 446 -19.63 12.32 -14.73
CA GLY A 446 -20.28 13.02 -15.85
C GLY A 446 -21.65 13.62 -15.51
N ARG A 447 -21.93 13.89 -14.22
CA ARG A 447 -23.19 14.50 -13.75
C ARG A 447 -23.09 16.00 -13.40
N GLY A 448 -21.96 16.65 -13.71
CA GLY A 448 -21.77 18.09 -13.51
C GLY A 448 -21.24 18.51 -12.12
N LEU A 449 -20.88 17.57 -11.25
CA LEU A 449 -20.34 17.82 -9.90
C LEU A 449 -18.80 17.89 -9.81
N GLY A 450 -18.09 17.90 -10.95
CA GLY A 450 -16.63 18.02 -10.98
C GLY A 450 -15.87 16.73 -10.65
N SER A 451 -16.51 15.56 -10.74
CA SER A 451 -15.93 14.25 -10.40
C SER A 451 -14.62 13.94 -11.11
N SER A 452 -14.49 14.29 -12.39
CA SER A 452 -13.28 14.03 -13.18
C SER A 452 -12.07 14.77 -12.62
N ALA A 453 -12.25 16.06 -12.29
CA ALA A 453 -11.19 16.86 -11.70
C ALA A 453 -10.86 16.41 -10.27
N SER A 454 -11.86 16.08 -9.44
CA SER A 454 -11.64 15.54 -8.09
C SER A 454 -10.84 14.23 -8.14
N LEU A 455 -11.18 13.32 -9.05
CA LEU A 455 -10.42 12.09 -9.27
C LEU A 455 -9.00 12.39 -9.77
N ALA A 456 -8.84 13.34 -10.69
CA ALA A 456 -7.52 13.71 -11.21
C ALA A 456 -6.60 14.25 -10.11
N VAL A 457 -7.08 15.22 -9.33
CA VAL A 457 -6.37 15.80 -8.19
C VAL A 457 -6.00 14.72 -7.17
N LEU A 458 -6.94 13.81 -6.87
CA LEU A 458 -6.70 12.70 -5.95
C LEU A 458 -5.57 11.79 -6.42
N LEU A 459 -5.63 11.32 -7.67
CA LEU A 459 -4.64 10.40 -8.23
C LEU A 459 -3.26 11.02 -8.33
N ILE A 460 -3.17 12.28 -8.77
CA ILE A 460 -1.88 12.99 -8.88
C ILE A 460 -1.23 13.09 -7.50
N ASN A 461 -2.01 13.43 -6.48
CA ASN A 461 -1.50 13.57 -5.12
C ASN A 461 -1.05 12.21 -4.56
N MET A 462 -1.84 11.14 -4.75
CA MET A 462 -1.51 9.79 -4.29
C MET A 462 -0.27 9.22 -5.00
N LEU A 463 -0.21 9.31 -6.34
CA LEU A 463 0.92 8.81 -7.13
C LEU A 463 2.20 9.63 -6.88
N GLY A 464 2.09 10.93 -6.65
CA GLY A 464 3.22 11.75 -6.19
C GLY A 464 3.72 11.27 -4.84
N ASN A 465 2.83 11.17 -3.85
CA ASN A 465 3.19 10.81 -2.48
C ASN A 465 3.86 9.44 -2.39
N ILE A 466 3.33 8.43 -3.09
CA ILE A 466 3.91 7.07 -3.08
C ILE A 466 5.28 6.97 -3.76
N GLN A 467 5.62 7.96 -4.60
CA GLN A 467 6.95 8.14 -5.22
C GLN A 467 7.89 8.98 -4.36
N GLY A 468 7.42 9.52 -3.23
CA GLY A 468 8.18 10.46 -2.41
C GLY A 468 8.23 11.87 -2.99
N VAL A 469 7.29 12.24 -3.87
CA VAL A 469 7.18 13.57 -4.49
C VAL A 469 5.94 14.29 -3.97
N ASN A 470 6.12 15.41 -3.29
CA ASN A 470 5.01 16.29 -2.88
C ASN A 470 4.86 17.43 -3.88
N TYR A 471 3.84 17.38 -4.72
CA TYR A 471 3.53 18.44 -5.68
C TYR A 471 2.87 19.64 -4.99
N SER A 472 3.17 20.86 -5.45
CA SER A 472 2.40 22.05 -5.03
C SER A 472 1.00 22.04 -5.66
N ASP A 473 0.09 22.80 -5.07
CA ASP A 473 -1.29 22.95 -5.55
C ASP A 473 -1.34 23.39 -7.02
N GLU A 474 -0.49 24.35 -7.41
CA GLU A 474 -0.38 24.79 -8.80
C GLU A 474 0.09 23.66 -9.72
N LYS A 475 1.04 22.84 -9.25
CA LYS A 475 1.57 21.74 -10.04
C LYS A 475 0.54 20.63 -10.21
N ILE A 476 -0.25 20.34 -9.17
CA ILE A 476 -1.36 19.37 -9.24
C ILE A 476 -2.40 19.86 -10.26
N ALA A 477 -2.81 21.12 -10.18
CA ALA A 477 -3.75 21.71 -11.13
C ALA A 477 -3.21 21.69 -12.57
N GLU A 478 -1.92 22.00 -12.76
CA GLU A 478 -1.25 21.95 -14.06
C GLU A 478 -1.24 20.53 -14.65
N ILE A 479 -0.86 19.51 -13.86
CA ILE A 479 -0.84 18.11 -14.32
C ILE A 479 -2.25 17.64 -14.68
N ALA A 480 -3.25 17.95 -13.84
CA ALA A 480 -4.65 17.61 -14.12
C ALA A 480 -5.14 18.29 -15.41
N TYR A 481 -4.79 19.56 -15.61
CA TYR A 481 -5.12 20.30 -16.83
C TYR A 481 -4.47 19.65 -18.06
N ARG A 482 -3.17 19.32 -18.00
CA ARG A 482 -2.46 18.65 -19.12
C ARG A 482 -3.08 17.29 -19.46
N ALA A 483 -3.39 16.48 -18.44
CA ALA A 483 -4.02 15.18 -18.63
C ALA A 483 -5.35 15.28 -19.39
N GLU A 484 -6.22 16.22 -19.02
CA GLU A 484 -7.50 16.38 -19.73
C GLU A 484 -7.36 17.06 -21.09
N ARG A 485 -6.57 18.15 -21.18
CA ARG A 485 -6.63 19.12 -22.28
C ARG A 485 -5.57 18.86 -23.34
N GLU A 486 -4.37 18.50 -22.93
CA GLU A 486 -3.26 18.26 -23.84
C GLU A 486 -3.23 16.80 -24.30
N GLU A 487 -3.43 15.86 -23.38
CA GLU A 487 -3.35 14.43 -23.67
C GLU A 487 -4.67 13.91 -24.26
N LEU A 488 -5.80 14.11 -23.57
CA LEU A 488 -7.10 13.61 -24.02
C LEU A 488 -7.86 14.55 -24.95
N LYS A 489 -7.37 15.77 -25.16
CA LYS A 489 -8.02 16.82 -25.99
C LYS A 489 -9.46 17.14 -25.56
N ILE A 490 -9.83 16.82 -24.32
CA ILE A 490 -11.14 17.17 -23.75
C ILE A 490 -11.10 18.66 -23.41
N ARG A 491 -12.08 19.44 -23.86
CA ARG A 491 -12.17 20.88 -23.56
C ARG A 491 -12.82 21.14 -22.19
N GLY A 492 -12.42 22.22 -21.52
CA GLY A 492 -12.99 22.66 -20.25
C GLY A 492 -12.13 23.71 -19.52
N GLY A 493 -12.61 24.20 -18.38
CA GLY A 493 -11.98 25.29 -17.63
C GLY A 493 -11.02 24.82 -16.53
N TRP A 494 -10.67 25.77 -15.64
CA TRP A 494 -9.70 25.60 -14.55
C TRP A 494 -10.34 25.51 -13.15
N GLN A 495 -11.63 25.79 -13.02
CA GLN A 495 -12.26 25.97 -11.70
C GLN A 495 -12.32 24.67 -10.87
N ASP A 496 -12.44 23.52 -11.54
CA ASP A 496 -12.78 22.25 -10.90
C ASP A 496 -11.59 21.69 -10.11
N GLN A 497 -10.39 21.80 -10.67
CA GLN A 497 -9.14 21.34 -10.07
C GLN A 497 -8.87 22.13 -8.77
N TYR A 498 -8.96 23.46 -8.83
CA TYR A 498 -8.73 24.30 -7.65
C TYR A 498 -9.78 24.09 -6.56
N ALA A 499 -11.04 23.81 -6.92
CA ALA A 499 -12.07 23.49 -5.94
C ALA A 499 -11.74 22.19 -5.18
N ALA A 500 -11.33 21.15 -5.90
CA ALA A 500 -10.94 19.87 -5.31
C ALA A 500 -9.66 19.95 -4.46
N ILE A 501 -8.72 20.84 -4.81
CA ILE A 501 -7.49 21.08 -4.04
C ILE A 501 -7.81 21.84 -2.75
N GLY A 502 -8.45 23.00 -2.85
CA GLY A 502 -8.65 23.90 -1.71
C GLY A 502 -9.76 23.49 -0.75
N GLY A 503 -10.85 22.92 -1.27
CA GLY A 503 -12.07 22.70 -0.49
C GLY A 503 -12.76 24.00 -0.05
N GLY A 504 -13.92 23.86 0.61
CA GLY A 504 -14.73 24.97 1.09
C GLY A 504 -15.38 25.79 -0.02
N PHE A 505 -15.76 27.02 0.34
CA PHE A 505 -16.28 28.03 -0.59
C PHE A 505 -15.12 28.80 -1.20
N ASN A 506 -15.08 28.89 -2.52
CA ASN A 506 -14.02 29.60 -3.22
C ASN A 506 -14.61 30.57 -4.23
N PHE A 507 -14.08 31.79 -4.22
CA PHE A 507 -14.20 32.73 -5.31
C PHE A 507 -12.88 32.73 -6.08
N MET A 508 -12.93 32.59 -7.39
CA MET A 508 -11.74 32.44 -8.23
C MET A 508 -11.76 33.49 -9.32
N GLU A 509 -10.65 34.18 -9.52
CA GLU A 509 -10.43 35.11 -10.62
C GLU A 509 -9.40 34.54 -11.58
N PHE A 510 -9.74 34.62 -12.87
CA PHE A 510 -8.90 34.13 -13.96
C PHE A 510 -8.52 35.30 -14.85
N ASP A 511 -7.23 35.42 -15.14
CA ASP A 511 -6.66 36.40 -16.05
C ASP A 511 -5.58 35.72 -16.89
N GLN A 512 -5.09 36.38 -17.94
CA GLN A 512 -4.07 35.84 -18.85
C GLN A 512 -2.80 35.39 -18.09
N ASP A 513 -2.38 36.19 -17.10
CA ASP A 513 -1.13 35.95 -16.36
C ASP A 513 -1.34 35.29 -14.99
N LYS A 514 -2.56 35.34 -14.44
CA LYS A 514 -2.81 35.03 -13.03
C LYS A 514 -4.10 34.24 -12.83
N ARG A 515 -4.02 33.29 -11.90
CA ARG A 515 -5.16 32.51 -11.40
C ARG A 515 -5.15 32.70 -9.89
N ILE A 516 -6.13 33.44 -9.38
CA ILE A 516 -6.19 33.81 -7.96
C ILE A 516 -7.39 33.13 -7.32
N ILE A 517 -7.12 32.36 -6.26
CA ILE A 517 -8.15 31.65 -5.49
C ILE A 517 -8.34 32.39 -4.16
N TYR A 518 -9.57 32.78 -3.89
CA TYR A 518 -10.00 33.43 -2.65
C TYR A 518 -10.91 32.48 -1.86
N PRO A 519 -10.36 31.78 -0.84
CA PRO A 519 -11.18 31.01 0.09
C PRO A 519 -12.11 31.95 0.87
N LEU A 520 -13.42 31.72 0.78
CA LEU A 520 -14.43 32.52 1.44
C LEU A 520 -14.71 31.96 2.84
N ARG A 521 -14.38 32.74 3.86
CA ARG A 521 -14.73 32.42 5.25
C ARG A 521 -16.13 32.93 5.56
N LEU A 522 -17.13 32.07 5.35
CA LEU A 522 -18.52 32.36 5.67
C LEU A 522 -18.81 32.07 7.15
N LYS A 523 -19.78 32.78 7.70
CA LYS A 523 -20.30 32.48 9.04
C LYS A 523 -21.08 31.16 9.03
N GLU A 524 -21.08 30.43 10.14
CA GLU A 524 -21.77 29.13 10.22
C GLU A 524 -23.28 29.23 9.99
N ASP A 525 -23.93 30.28 10.49
CA ASP A 525 -25.36 30.56 10.25
C ASP A 525 -25.69 30.69 8.75
N VAL A 526 -24.82 31.35 7.98
CA VAL A 526 -24.93 31.44 6.52
C VAL A 526 -24.80 30.05 5.88
N ILE A 527 -23.83 29.24 6.29
CA ILE A 527 -23.63 27.89 5.75
C ILE A 527 -24.83 26.98 6.05
N HIS A 528 -25.33 27.02 7.28
CA HIS A 528 -26.51 26.25 7.69
C HIS A 528 -27.77 26.69 6.93
N GLU A 529 -27.96 27.98 6.72
CA GLU A 529 -29.10 28.50 5.97
C GLU A 529 -29.01 28.18 4.47
N LEU A 530 -27.81 28.15 3.90
CA LEU A 530 -27.61 27.67 2.52
C LEU A 530 -27.93 26.18 2.40
N ASN A 531 -27.46 25.35 3.33
CA ASN A 531 -27.79 23.91 3.36
C ASN A 531 -29.31 23.68 3.46
N SER A 532 -30.03 24.52 4.20
CA SER A 532 -31.49 24.39 4.38
C SER A 532 -32.31 24.83 3.16
N ARG A 533 -31.71 25.64 2.27
CA ARG A 533 -32.37 26.27 1.11
C ARG A 533 -31.94 25.74 -0.24
N LEU A 534 -30.92 24.90 -0.31
CA LEU A 534 -30.41 24.32 -1.55
C LEU A 534 -30.81 22.87 -1.71
N ILE A 535 -31.23 22.51 -2.91
CA ILE A 535 -31.55 21.12 -3.28
C ILE A 535 -30.85 20.78 -4.59
N LEU A 536 -30.17 19.63 -4.60
CA LEU A 536 -29.67 19.00 -5.82
C LEU A 536 -30.69 17.98 -6.34
N CYS A 537 -31.07 18.16 -7.61
CA CYS A 537 -32.01 17.31 -8.33
C CYS A 537 -31.31 16.68 -9.52
N TYR A 538 -31.09 15.37 -9.48
CA TYR A 538 -30.65 14.61 -10.65
C TYR A 538 -31.83 14.39 -11.59
N ILE A 539 -31.67 14.77 -12.85
CA ILE A 539 -32.72 14.69 -13.87
C ILE A 539 -32.41 13.67 -14.98
N GLY A 540 -31.43 12.78 -14.75
CA GLY A 540 -31.00 11.77 -15.70
C GLY A 540 -29.94 12.26 -16.69
N LYS A 541 -29.51 11.34 -17.58
CA LYS A 541 -28.73 11.64 -18.79
C LYS A 541 -29.66 11.55 -19.99
N ASP A 542 -29.50 12.45 -20.96
CA ASP A 542 -29.81 12.10 -22.35
C ASP A 542 -28.73 11.15 -22.87
N HIS A 543 -29.10 10.18 -23.71
CA HIS A 543 -28.22 9.08 -24.19
C HIS A 543 -26.97 9.53 -24.99
N ASN A 544 -26.73 10.84 -25.17
CA ASN A 544 -25.65 11.39 -26.01
C ASN A 544 -24.62 12.25 -25.25
N SER A 545 -24.27 11.95 -24.00
CA SER A 545 -23.18 12.69 -23.32
C SER A 545 -21.79 12.53 -24.00
N GLY A 546 -21.65 11.56 -24.91
CA GLY A 546 -20.44 11.35 -25.72
C GLY A 546 -20.27 12.35 -26.88
N GLU A 547 -21.33 13.04 -27.31
CA GLU A 547 -21.28 13.97 -28.45
C GLU A 547 -21.25 15.46 -28.03
N VAL A 548 -21.50 15.78 -26.75
CA VAL A 548 -21.60 17.19 -26.29
C VAL A 548 -20.23 17.88 -26.16
N HIS A 549 -19.13 17.18 -26.42
CA HIS A 549 -17.80 17.77 -26.56
C HIS A 549 -17.31 17.85 -28.01
N GLY A 550 -18.17 17.50 -28.99
CA GLY A 550 -17.90 17.63 -30.43
C GLY A 550 -18.35 18.96 -31.04
N ASP A 551 -19.15 19.77 -30.33
CA ASP A 551 -19.58 21.07 -30.88
C ASP A 551 -18.61 22.19 -30.56
N ASN A 552 -18.39 22.99 -31.58
CA ASN A 552 -17.23 23.81 -31.80
C ASN A 552 -17.35 25.12 -31.00
N TRP A 553 -17.44 25.07 -29.66
CA TRP A 553 -17.70 26.23 -28.78
C TRP A 553 -16.78 27.43 -29.04
N GLU A 554 -15.50 27.17 -29.31
CA GLU A 554 -14.54 28.22 -29.71
C GLU A 554 -14.90 28.83 -31.08
N LYS A 555 -15.40 28.01 -32.01
CA LYS A 555 -15.89 28.48 -33.31
C LYS A 555 -17.21 29.24 -33.14
N THR A 556 -18.16 28.75 -32.34
CA THR A 556 -19.40 29.47 -32.00
C THR A 556 -19.11 30.78 -31.27
N PHE A 557 -18.12 30.79 -30.38
CA PHE A 557 -17.62 31.99 -29.72
C PHE A 557 -17.01 32.95 -30.73
N LYS A 558 -16.15 32.50 -31.65
CA LYS A 558 -15.59 33.36 -32.71
C LYS A 558 -16.65 33.86 -33.70
N GLU A 559 -17.69 33.08 -33.98
CA GLU A 559 -18.77 33.43 -34.91
C GLU A 559 -19.79 34.41 -34.29
N ASN A 560 -19.99 34.40 -32.96
CA ASN A 560 -20.94 35.25 -32.25
C ASN A 560 -20.30 35.94 -31.03
N GLU A 561 -19.06 36.41 -31.17
CA GLU A 561 -18.21 36.83 -30.04
C GLU A 561 -18.88 37.91 -29.19
N GLU A 562 -19.54 38.88 -29.82
CA GLU A 562 -20.16 40.01 -29.12
C GLU A 562 -21.30 39.56 -28.20
N GLU A 563 -22.24 38.77 -28.72
CA GLU A 563 -23.38 38.26 -27.94
C GLU A 563 -22.92 37.29 -26.86
N VAL A 564 -22.07 36.32 -27.21
CA VAL A 564 -21.58 35.31 -26.25
C VAL A 564 -20.77 35.96 -25.14
N SER A 565 -19.88 36.91 -25.47
CA SER A 565 -19.08 37.64 -24.49
C SER A 565 -19.93 38.56 -23.61
N MET A 566 -21.00 39.17 -24.15
CA MET A 566 -21.95 39.95 -23.34
C MET A 566 -22.65 39.07 -22.30
N ARG A 567 -23.14 37.89 -22.71
CA ARG A 567 -23.78 36.94 -21.79
C ARG A 567 -22.82 36.41 -20.72
N LEU A 568 -21.59 36.07 -21.10
CA LEU A 568 -20.55 35.66 -20.16
C LEU A 568 -20.15 36.78 -19.19
N ARG A 569 -20.14 38.04 -19.63
CA ARG A 569 -19.95 39.20 -18.73
C ARG A 569 -21.06 39.32 -17.68
N ILE A 570 -22.32 39.09 -18.06
CA ILE A 570 -23.44 39.04 -17.09
C ILE A 570 -23.25 37.87 -16.11
N ILE A 571 -22.87 36.69 -16.60
CA ILE A 571 -22.60 35.52 -15.74
C ILE A 571 -21.44 35.78 -14.77
N LYS A 572 -20.39 36.49 -15.21
CA LYS A 572 -19.27 36.96 -14.38
C LYS A 572 -19.76 37.93 -13.30
N GLU A 573 -20.56 38.92 -13.67
CA GLU A 573 -21.12 39.90 -12.73
C GLU A 573 -22.01 39.23 -11.67
N ASN A 574 -22.81 38.23 -12.08
CA ASN A 574 -23.61 37.45 -11.13
C ASN A 574 -22.74 36.64 -10.16
N ALA A 575 -21.57 36.13 -10.58
CA ALA A 575 -20.64 35.49 -9.65
C ALA A 575 -20.13 36.46 -8.57
N LEU A 576 -19.81 37.71 -8.96
CA LEU A 576 -19.43 38.78 -8.02
C LEU A 576 -20.57 39.13 -7.06
N LYS A 577 -21.79 39.30 -7.57
CA LYS A 577 -22.97 39.57 -6.73
C LYS A 577 -23.29 38.44 -5.77
N ILE A 578 -23.16 37.18 -6.19
CA ILE A 578 -23.35 36.02 -5.32
C ILE A 578 -22.28 36.00 -4.22
N LYS A 579 -21.01 36.28 -4.55
CA LYS A 579 -19.94 36.42 -3.55
C LYS A 579 -20.31 37.46 -2.49
N ASP A 580 -20.73 38.65 -2.92
CA ASP A 580 -21.10 39.72 -2.01
C ASP A 580 -22.33 39.36 -1.16
N ALA A 581 -23.34 38.71 -1.75
CA ALA A 581 -24.52 38.23 -1.05
C ALA A 581 -24.18 37.18 0.03
N LEU A 582 -23.27 36.25 -0.26
CA LEU A 582 -22.77 35.27 0.70
C LEU A 582 -22.02 35.93 1.87
N LEU A 583 -21.17 36.91 1.59
CA LEU A 583 -20.38 37.63 2.61
C LEU A 583 -21.23 38.57 3.46
N THR A 584 -22.34 39.08 2.94
CA THR A 584 -23.22 40.05 3.60
C THR A 584 -24.53 39.47 4.11
N ASN A 585 -24.69 38.14 4.08
CA ASN A 585 -25.90 37.42 4.51
C ASN A 585 -27.20 37.84 3.80
N ARG A 586 -27.12 38.15 2.50
CA ARG A 586 -28.27 38.51 1.65
C ARG A 586 -28.71 37.32 0.79
N LEU A 587 -29.02 36.20 1.44
CA LEU A 587 -29.17 34.91 0.76
C LEU A 587 -30.36 34.83 -0.21
N ASP A 588 -31.43 35.60 0.03
CA ASP A 588 -32.57 35.65 -0.90
C ASP A 588 -32.21 36.18 -2.30
N GLU A 589 -31.16 37.00 -2.40
CA GLU A 589 -30.64 37.50 -3.68
C GLU A 589 -30.03 36.36 -4.51
N ILE A 590 -29.45 35.34 -3.85
CA ILE A 590 -28.75 34.24 -4.52
C ILE A 590 -29.71 33.46 -5.42
N GLY A 591 -30.93 33.16 -4.96
CA GLY A 591 -31.91 32.45 -5.79
C GLY A 591 -32.20 33.16 -7.11
N LYS A 592 -32.38 34.49 -7.06
CA LYS A 592 -32.63 35.32 -8.26
C LYS A 592 -31.41 35.38 -9.18
N LEU A 593 -30.22 35.52 -8.60
CA LEU A 593 -28.96 35.55 -9.35
C LEU A 593 -28.65 34.21 -10.03
N LEU A 594 -29.00 33.09 -9.38
CA LEU A 594 -28.90 31.74 -9.97
C LEU A 594 -29.82 31.62 -11.18
N HIS A 595 -31.07 32.07 -11.05
CA HIS A 595 -32.03 32.08 -12.16
C HIS A 595 -31.54 32.92 -13.34
N GLU A 596 -31.15 34.17 -13.09
CA GLU A 596 -30.62 35.04 -14.14
C GLU A 596 -29.36 34.47 -14.80
N SER A 597 -28.47 33.85 -14.01
CA SER A 597 -27.29 33.17 -14.54
C SER A 597 -27.66 32.00 -15.43
N TRP A 598 -28.68 31.22 -15.06
CA TRP A 598 -29.18 30.10 -15.86
C TRP A 598 -29.81 30.55 -17.18
N GLU A 599 -30.67 31.59 -17.15
CA GLU A 599 -31.29 32.15 -18.34
C GLU A 599 -30.26 32.69 -19.35
N ASN A 600 -29.19 33.33 -18.86
CA ASN A 600 -28.10 33.75 -19.73
C ASN A 600 -27.27 32.57 -20.22
N LYS A 601 -27.05 31.54 -19.38
CA LYS A 601 -26.31 30.34 -19.77
C LYS A 601 -27.02 29.56 -20.88
N LYS A 602 -28.35 29.38 -20.81
CA LYS A 602 -29.14 28.73 -21.88
C LYS A 602 -28.94 29.39 -23.25
N LYS A 603 -28.71 30.70 -23.28
CA LYS A 603 -28.52 31.48 -24.52
C LYS A 603 -27.12 31.37 -25.12
N LEU A 604 -26.17 30.71 -24.45
CA LEU A 604 -24.80 30.56 -24.97
C LEU A 604 -24.70 29.48 -26.07
N GLY A 605 -25.67 28.56 -26.17
CA GLY A 605 -25.61 27.46 -27.12
C GLY A 605 -26.82 26.53 -27.04
N ARG A 606 -27.17 25.92 -28.19
CA ARG A 606 -28.39 25.10 -28.33
C ARG A 606 -28.38 23.79 -27.52
N ASN A 607 -27.20 23.27 -27.16
CA ASN A 607 -27.07 21.98 -26.47
C ASN A 607 -26.93 22.10 -24.94
N ILE A 608 -27.08 23.31 -24.40
CA ILE A 608 -26.91 23.57 -22.96
C ILE A 608 -28.12 23.08 -22.17
N SER A 609 -29.32 23.34 -22.71
CA SER A 609 -30.61 22.87 -22.19
C SER A 609 -31.34 22.09 -23.27
N ASN A 610 -32.36 21.34 -22.87
CA ASN A 610 -33.29 20.64 -23.74
C ASN A 610 -34.70 20.72 -23.12
N LEU A 611 -35.71 20.20 -23.83
CA LEU A 611 -37.10 20.27 -23.38
C LEU A 611 -37.29 19.66 -21.98
N HIS A 612 -36.67 18.51 -21.72
CA HIS A 612 -36.75 17.83 -20.42
C HIS A 612 -36.12 18.65 -19.28
N ILE A 613 -34.95 19.25 -19.51
CA ILE A 613 -34.28 20.13 -18.52
C ILE A 613 -35.16 21.35 -18.24
N ASP A 614 -35.71 21.98 -19.28
CA ASP A 614 -36.56 23.17 -19.14
C ASP A 614 -37.87 22.83 -18.42
N GLU A 615 -38.52 21.71 -18.74
CA GLU A 615 -39.71 21.22 -18.03
C GLU A 615 -39.44 20.96 -16.55
N MET A 616 -38.34 20.26 -16.23
CA MET A 616 -37.95 20.00 -14.84
C MET A 616 -37.59 21.30 -14.10
N TYR A 617 -36.99 22.26 -14.78
CA TYR A 617 -36.69 23.58 -14.23
C TYR A 617 -37.97 24.35 -13.87
N GLU A 618 -38.93 24.39 -14.80
CA GLU A 618 -40.23 25.04 -14.60
C GLU A 618 -41.05 24.36 -13.50
N ILE A 619 -41.02 23.02 -13.41
CA ILE A 619 -41.62 22.29 -12.28
C ILE A 619 -41.01 22.77 -10.96
N GLY A 620 -39.69 22.96 -10.91
CA GLY A 620 -39.00 23.48 -9.74
C GLY A 620 -39.49 24.87 -9.32
N LEU A 621 -39.57 25.81 -10.27
CA LEU A 621 -40.07 27.16 -10.03
C LEU A 621 -41.53 27.15 -9.54
N ASN A 622 -42.42 26.44 -10.25
CA ASN A 622 -43.83 26.34 -9.91
C ASN A 622 -44.09 25.65 -8.55
N SER A 623 -43.12 24.87 -8.07
CA SER A 623 -43.20 24.14 -6.81
C SER A 623 -42.52 24.85 -5.63
N GLY A 624 -42.02 26.07 -5.85
CA GLY A 624 -41.54 26.96 -4.79
C GLY A 624 -40.03 27.24 -4.77
N ALA A 625 -39.30 26.91 -5.84
CA ALA A 625 -37.94 27.44 -6.03
C ALA A 625 -38.00 28.92 -6.42
N ILE A 626 -37.12 29.74 -5.83
CA ILE A 626 -36.93 31.15 -6.22
C ILE A 626 -36.10 31.22 -7.50
N GLY A 627 -35.22 30.24 -7.69
CA GLY A 627 -34.38 30.12 -8.87
C GLY A 627 -33.45 28.91 -8.76
N GLY A 628 -32.59 28.76 -9.75
CA GLY A 628 -31.68 27.63 -9.83
C GLY A 628 -30.90 27.59 -11.13
N LYS A 629 -30.13 26.54 -11.35
CA LYS A 629 -29.32 26.34 -12.57
C LYS A 629 -28.94 24.88 -12.77
N LEU A 630 -28.60 24.52 -14.01
CA LEU A 630 -27.91 23.26 -14.30
C LEU A 630 -26.41 23.36 -13.95
N LEU A 631 -25.91 22.34 -13.27
CA LEU A 631 -24.49 22.16 -12.94
C LEU A 631 -23.75 21.48 -14.09
N GLY A 632 -22.48 21.83 -14.31
CA GLY A 632 -21.67 21.28 -15.41
C GLY A 632 -21.88 21.99 -16.75
N ALA A 633 -21.50 21.33 -17.85
CA ALA A 633 -21.44 21.95 -19.18
C ALA A 633 -22.79 22.05 -19.92
N GLY A 634 -23.76 21.19 -19.62
CA GLY A 634 -25.06 21.14 -20.32
C GLY A 634 -25.60 19.72 -20.46
N SER A 635 -26.74 19.55 -21.15
CA SER A 635 -27.31 18.27 -21.65
C SER A 635 -27.81 17.22 -20.62
N GLY A 636 -27.62 17.45 -19.32
CA GLY A 636 -28.15 16.59 -18.26
C GLY A 636 -27.37 16.73 -16.95
N GLY A 637 -27.67 15.89 -15.96
CA GLY A 637 -26.99 15.90 -14.67
C GLY A 637 -27.84 16.50 -13.54
N TYR A 638 -27.24 17.37 -12.73
CA TYR A 638 -27.89 17.96 -11.56
C TYR A 638 -28.38 19.39 -11.80
N LEU A 639 -29.65 19.64 -11.51
CA LEU A 639 -30.19 20.98 -11.25
C LEU A 639 -29.96 21.35 -9.78
N LEU A 640 -29.43 22.55 -9.54
CA LEU A 640 -29.36 23.16 -8.23
C LEU A 640 -30.52 24.15 -8.09
N PHE A 641 -31.42 23.93 -7.14
CA PHE A 641 -32.51 24.85 -6.81
C PHE A 641 -32.24 25.56 -5.49
N PHE A 642 -32.58 26.85 -5.45
CA PHE A 642 -32.67 27.64 -4.23
C PHE A 642 -34.15 27.89 -3.93
N HIS A 643 -34.61 27.53 -2.73
CA HIS A 643 -36.03 27.57 -2.37
C HIS A 643 -36.26 28.23 -1.01
N GLN A 644 -37.51 28.59 -0.75
CA GLN A 644 -37.94 28.99 0.59
C GLN A 644 -38.11 27.74 1.47
N PRO A 645 -37.65 27.74 2.75
CA PRO A 645 -37.77 26.57 3.63
C PRO A 645 -39.20 26.00 3.73
N GLN A 646 -40.22 26.86 3.74
CA GLN A 646 -41.63 26.50 3.83
C GLN A 646 -42.13 25.69 2.60
N ARG A 647 -41.45 25.81 1.46
CA ARG A 647 -41.82 25.15 0.20
C ARG A 647 -41.04 23.85 -0.06
N ARG A 648 -40.10 23.49 0.81
CA ARG A 648 -39.18 22.36 0.61
C ARG A 648 -39.90 21.05 0.26
N ASN A 649 -40.92 20.68 1.03
CA ASN A 649 -41.63 19.42 0.82
C ASN A 649 -42.45 19.41 -0.48
N GLN A 650 -43.06 20.55 -0.83
CA GLN A 650 -43.79 20.70 -2.09
C GLN A 650 -42.84 20.54 -3.29
N LEU A 651 -41.67 21.17 -3.23
CA LEU A 651 -40.64 21.07 -4.26
C LEU A 651 -40.14 19.64 -4.43
N ILE A 652 -39.74 18.97 -3.34
CA ILE A 652 -39.24 17.58 -3.38
C ILE A 652 -40.28 16.61 -3.93
N ASN A 653 -41.53 16.71 -3.48
CA ASN A 653 -42.58 15.83 -3.94
C ASN A 653 -42.86 16.01 -5.43
N SER A 654 -42.85 17.25 -5.91
CA SER A 654 -43.09 17.57 -7.33
C SER A 654 -41.94 17.09 -8.21
N ILE A 655 -40.69 17.24 -7.77
CA ILE A 655 -39.52 16.71 -8.48
C ILE A 655 -39.59 15.18 -8.57
N LYS A 656 -39.84 14.49 -7.45
CA LYS A 656 -39.92 13.02 -7.42
C LYS A 656 -41.05 12.47 -8.28
N LYS A 657 -42.19 13.16 -8.32
CA LYS A 657 -43.34 12.78 -9.17
C LYS A 657 -43.01 12.82 -10.66
N ASN A 658 -42.04 13.66 -11.06
CA ASN A 658 -41.60 13.81 -12.45
C ASN A 658 -40.23 13.15 -12.68
N SER A 659 -39.96 12.03 -12.00
CA SER A 659 -38.77 11.19 -12.20
C SER A 659 -37.42 11.86 -11.87
N GLY A 660 -37.42 12.97 -11.12
CA GLY A 660 -36.19 13.55 -10.58
C GLY A 660 -35.78 12.91 -9.25
N GLU A 661 -34.47 12.71 -9.05
CA GLU A 661 -33.91 12.16 -7.81
C GLU A 661 -33.26 13.26 -6.98
N ILE A 662 -33.50 13.26 -5.66
CA ILE A 662 -32.91 14.23 -4.74
C ILE A 662 -31.61 13.70 -4.17
N LEU A 663 -30.54 14.48 -4.30
CA LEU A 663 -29.28 14.23 -3.61
C LEU A 663 -29.14 15.16 -2.42
N ASN A 664 -29.14 14.60 -1.22
CA ASN A 664 -28.81 15.36 0.00
C ASN A 664 -27.28 15.56 0.08
N PHE A 665 -26.88 16.72 0.55
CA PHE A 665 -25.48 17.06 0.75
C PHE A 665 -25.31 18.07 1.90
N ASN A 666 -24.09 18.16 2.40
CA ASN A 666 -23.60 19.27 3.20
C ASN A 666 -22.38 19.88 2.52
N PHE A 667 -22.05 21.12 2.83
CA PHE A 667 -20.78 21.71 2.42
C PHE A 667 -19.59 21.03 3.13
N GLU A 668 -18.54 20.78 2.36
CA GLU A 668 -17.25 20.27 2.86
C GLU A 668 -16.24 21.41 2.86
N SER A 669 -15.51 21.60 3.96
CA SER A 669 -14.52 22.66 4.11
C SER A 669 -13.12 22.24 3.69
N LEU A 670 -12.84 20.93 3.70
CA LEU A 670 -11.52 20.37 3.40
C LEU A 670 -11.43 19.89 1.96
N GLY A 671 -10.33 20.21 1.29
CA GLY A 671 -10.02 19.69 -0.04
C GLY A 671 -9.60 18.22 -0.04
N THR A 672 -8.82 17.86 -1.04
CA THR A 672 -8.32 16.49 -1.25
C THR A 672 -7.44 16.05 -0.09
N ARG A 673 -7.70 14.85 0.42
CA ARG A 673 -6.97 14.25 1.56
C ARG A 673 -6.46 12.87 1.18
N ILE A 674 -5.21 12.60 1.55
CA ILE A 674 -4.56 11.30 1.42
C ILE A 674 -4.02 10.87 2.78
N TRP A 675 -3.98 9.58 3.05
CA TRP A 675 -3.41 9.02 4.28
C TRP A 675 -2.79 7.65 4.01
N ASN A 676 -1.70 7.39 4.73
CA ASN A 676 -1.06 6.09 4.74
C ASN A 676 -1.86 5.12 5.61
N VAL A 677 -2.01 3.89 5.15
CA VAL A 677 -2.61 2.81 5.91
C VAL A 677 -1.51 1.84 6.30
N LYS A 678 -1.38 1.60 7.61
CA LYS A 678 -0.57 0.50 8.12
C LYS A 678 -1.40 -0.77 8.04
N GLN A 679 -0.89 -1.79 7.34
CA GLN A 679 -1.46 -3.13 7.40
C GLN A 679 -0.92 -3.90 8.61
#